data_AF-A0A445DNP0-F1
#
_entry.id   AF-A0A445DNP0-F1
#
_cell.length_a   1.000
_cell.length_b   1.000
_cell.length_c   1.000
_cell.angle_alpha   90.00
_cell.angle_beta   90.00
_cell.angle_gamma   90.00
#
_symmetry.space_group_name_H-M   'P 1'
#
loop_
_entity.id
_entity.type
_entity.pdbx_description
1 polymer ?
#
loop_
_entity_poly.entity_id
_entity_poly.type
_entity_poly.pdbx_seq_one_letter_code
_entity_poly.pdbx_strand_id
1 'polypeptide(L)'
;MKNGCIDFVDFVEKLVSRLTEGDHPVLKTNHVTWLLAQIIRMELVTSTLNPDAKKIDTTRKILSVHRDERNSDPNGPQSTLLEFISSCQCLRIWSLNTTTREYVNNEQLQKGKQIDEWWKQVSKGDRMLDYMNMDDRSIGMFWVLSYTMAQPTCETVMNWLTSAGISELPPQTMGQTERLVATREVTPLPMSLLSGLSLNLCGKLSMLMEEALFVGQVIPSIAIVETYTRLLLVSPHSLFRSHFNHLVQKNSSLLSKSGVTLLLLEILNYRLLPLYRYHGKNKVLMFDVTKIMSALRGKRGDHRIFRLAENLCLNLIFSLRDFFFVRREGKGPSEFTETLNRAAVVTLAILIKTRGVADADHLHYLQSMLEQTLATSHHTWSEKTLRFFPPALREALSGRMDNRSQEIKSWQQTESTVLIQCTQLLSPSADPSYVMTYINHSFPQHRRYLCAGALTLMHGQAENINTGNLGRVLKEFSPEEVTANIYTMVDVLLHHMQVELQQGHSLQDLLSKACATIAFFVWTHELLPLDILLLALIDRDDDPHALRVVISLLDRQELQQRVKLFCITHGPHEHWLYTGVYKRVEVQKALGNHLSGKDRFPVFFDDIAARLLPVIPFIIYRLIENDAMDPADRILCMYSTLLAYHPFRFTFVRDILAYFYGHLPPKLIVRILNVLDISKIPFSESFPQQLTSPNPAVCPPLDYFATLLLGLVNNVIPPLHNNSKSGSMVDATKHNKPPAMSQSGPANSSEGQKAFHQIQDPGTYTQLVLETAVLEILSLPVSASQIVQSLVQIIVNIQPTLIQSNGGLQSGSTGQGSVLPTSPSGGSSDSLGASRSTPSNSGINTSNFASRSGYTCQQLSCLLIQACGLLLAQLPSDFHFQLYLETTRVIKENWWLTDWKRSLGEIDSAVGYALLDPTWAAQDNTSTAIGNIVALLHSFFSNLPQEWLEGAHVIIKQLQPIKSVAMLRIAFRIIGPLLPKLANAHSLFIKTLSLLLSILVDVFGKNSQPPAAVEASEVADLIDFLHHAVHYEGQGGPVQASSKPRPDVLALIGRASENLRPDIQHLLSHLKPDVNSSVYAASHPKLVQNPT
;
A
#
# COMPACT_ATOMS: atom_id res chain seq x y z
N MET A 1 -23.41 4.82 -13.60
CA MET A 1 -24.44 5.80 -13.19
C MET A 1 -23.83 7.18 -12.94
N LYS A 2 -23.22 7.49 -11.78
CA LYS A 2 -22.65 8.84 -11.52
C LYS A 2 -21.61 9.33 -12.54
N ASN A 3 -20.73 8.43 -12.99
CA ASN A 3 -19.67 8.74 -13.97
C ASN A 3 -20.06 8.31 -15.41
N GLY A 4 -21.34 8.05 -15.69
CA GLY A 4 -21.81 7.62 -17.02
C GLY A 4 -21.52 6.16 -17.41
N CYS A 5 -20.76 5.39 -16.61
CA CYS A 5 -20.36 4.01 -16.98
C CYS A 5 -21.51 2.97 -17.03
N ILE A 6 -22.69 3.31 -16.50
CA ILE A 6 -23.87 2.43 -16.46
C ILE A 6 -25.06 3.35 -16.67
N ASP A 7 -25.88 3.05 -17.68
CA ASP A 7 -27.16 3.70 -17.92
C ASP A 7 -28.20 3.26 -16.87
N PHE A 8 -28.90 4.23 -16.27
CA PHE A 8 -29.81 3.96 -15.16
C PHE A 8 -31.06 3.19 -15.60
N VAL A 9 -31.63 3.55 -16.76
CA VAL A 9 -32.87 2.96 -17.24
C VAL A 9 -32.63 1.52 -17.70
N ASP A 10 -31.59 1.28 -18.50
CA ASP A 10 -31.17 -0.05 -18.94
C ASP A 10 -30.84 -0.98 -17.76
N PHE A 11 -30.17 -0.47 -16.73
CA PHE A 11 -29.90 -1.23 -15.51
C PHE A 11 -31.19 -1.68 -14.80
N VAL A 12 -32.15 -0.77 -14.61
CA VAL A 12 -33.43 -1.09 -13.95
C VAL A 12 -34.22 -2.10 -14.79
N GLU A 13 -34.26 -1.95 -16.11
CA GLU A 13 -34.95 -2.90 -17.00
C GLU A 13 -34.36 -4.32 -16.91
N LYS A 14 -33.02 -4.43 -16.99
CA LYS A 14 -32.32 -5.71 -16.84
C LYS A 14 -32.52 -6.31 -15.44
N LEU A 15 -32.49 -5.48 -14.40
CA LEU A 15 -32.70 -5.93 -13.03
C LEU A 15 -34.11 -6.53 -12.85
N VAL A 16 -35.14 -5.85 -13.36
CA VAL A 16 -36.53 -6.34 -13.29
C VAL A 16 -36.72 -7.62 -14.11
N SER A 17 -36.13 -7.71 -15.31
CA SER A 17 -36.15 -8.94 -16.12
C SER A 17 -35.51 -10.12 -15.38
N ARG A 18 -34.38 -9.91 -14.69
CA ARG A 18 -33.74 -10.95 -13.87
C ARG A 18 -34.59 -11.32 -12.65
N LEU A 19 -35.29 -10.37 -12.04
CA LEU A 19 -36.21 -10.62 -10.92
C LEU A 19 -37.42 -11.48 -11.33
N THR A 20 -37.84 -11.42 -12.60
CA THR A 20 -38.91 -12.26 -13.12
C THR A 20 -38.46 -13.67 -13.53
N GLU A 21 -37.15 -13.92 -13.69
CA GLU A 21 -36.60 -15.18 -14.23
C GLU A 21 -36.21 -16.26 -13.19
N GLY A 22 -36.08 -15.96 -11.88
CA GLY A 22 -36.04 -17.00 -10.82
C GLY A 22 -35.04 -16.85 -9.65
N ASP A 23 -35.44 -17.51 -8.55
CA ASP A 23 -34.85 -17.82 -7.22
C ASP A 23 -33.39 -17.45 -6.86
N HIS A 24 -33.16 -16.21 -6.43
CA HIS A 24 -32.04 -15.89 -5.53
C HIS A 24 -32.55 -15.39 -4.17
N PRO A 25 -32.08 -15.94 -3.02
CA PRO A 25 -32.56 -15.55 -1.68
C PRO A 25 -32.29 -14.09 -1.34
N VAL A 26 -31.20 -13.49 -1.83
CA VAL A 26 -30.91 -12.05 -1.67
C VAL A 26 -32.00 -11.16 -2.30
N LEU A 27 -32.66 -11.65 -3.36
CA LEU A 27 -33.76 -10.96 -4.04
C LEU A 27 -35.11 -11.09 -3.32
N LYS A 28 -35.16 -11.77 -2.17
CA LYS A 28 -36.37 -11.90 -1.32
C LYS A 28 -36.48 -10.84 -0.22
N THR A 29 -35.46 -10.01 -0.03
CA THR A 29 -35.39 -8.99 1.03
C THR A 29 -35.32 -7.56 0.46
N ASN A 30 -35.56 -6.54 1.29
CA ASN A 30 -35.56 -5.13 0.85
C ASN A 30 -34.16 -4.52 0.61
N HIS A 31 -33.08 -5.32 0.58
CA HIS A 31 -31.72 -4.83 0.32
C HIS A 31 -31.58 -4.18 -1.06
N VAL A 32 -32.25 -4.73 -2.10
CA VAL A 32 -32.23 -4.14 -3.44
C VAL A 32 -32.96 -2.80 -3.46
N THR A 33 -34.11 -2.70 -2.79
CA THR A 33 -34.85 -1.45 -2.58
C THR A 33 -33.99 -0.42 -1.84
N TRP A 34 -33.26 -0.83 -0.80
CA TRP A 34 -32.33 0.05 -0.10
C TRP A 34 -31.18 0.54 -0.99
N LEU A 35 -30.56 -0.34 -1.77
CA LEU A 35 -29.51 0.03 -2.72
C LEU A 35 -30.02 1.04 -3.77
N LEU A 36 -31.21 0.82 -4.31
CA LEU A 36 -31.86 1.77 -5.21
C LEU A 36 -32.08 3.13 -4.50
N ALA A 37 -32.44 3.14 -3.21
CA ALA A 37 -32.73 4.38 -2.48
C ALA A 37 -31.48 5.25 -2.32
N GLN A 38 -30.32 4.59 -2.24
CA GLN A 38 -28.99 5.22 -2.14
C GLN A 38 -28.53 5.81 -3.48
N ILE A 39 -28.79 5.10 -4.59
CA ILE A 39 -28.29 5.45 -5.93
C ILE A 39 -29.20 6.46 -6.62
N ILE A 40 -30.51 6.40 -6.36
CA ILE A 40 -31.51 7.31 -6.92
C ILE A 40 -31.32 8.71 -6.32
N ARG A 41 -30.62 9.57 -7.07
CA ARG A 41 -30.50 11.00 -6.75
C ARG A 41 -31.77 11.72 -7.15
N MET A 42 -32.28 12.52 -6.22
CA MET A 42 -33.49 13.32 -6.39
C MET A 42 -33.42 14.13 -7.68
N GLU A 43 -32.34 14.88 -7.88
CA GLU A 43 -32.08 15.73 -9.05
C GLU A 43 -31.99 14.97 -10.37
N LEU A 44 -31.50 13.72 -10.35
CA LEU A 44 -31.44 12.86 -11.53
C LEU A 44 -32.85 12.39 -11.88
N VAL A 45 -33.65 12.01 -10.88
CA VAL A 45 -35.06 11.68 -11.07
C VAL A 45 -35.84 12.89 -11.57
N THR A 46 -35.69 14.08 -10.97
CA THR A 46 -36.41 15.29 -11.41
C THR A 46 -36.01 15.79 -12.79
N SER A 47 -34.72 15.70 -13.16
CA SER A 47 -34.26 16.09 -14.50
C SER A 47 -34.59 15.06 -15.59
N THR A 48 -34.71 13.77 -15.20
CA THR A 48 -35.00 12.69 -16.15
C THR A 48 -36.51 12.46 -16.32
N LEU A 49 -37.33 12.70 -15.29
CA LEU A 49 -38.79 12.59 -15.30
C LEU A 49 -39.48 13.88 -15.79
N ASN A 50 -39.27 14.22 -17.05
CA ASN A 50 -40.31 14.94 -17.84
C ASN A 50 -41.45 13.95 -18.17
N PRO A 51 -42.65 14.38 -18.60
CA PRO A 51 -43.86 13.53 -18.77
C PRO A 51 -43.78 12.59 -20.00
N ASP A 52 -42.72 11.79 -20.08
CA ASP A 52 -42.49 10.77 -21.09
C ASP A 52 -43.01 9.40 -20.59
N ALA A 53 -43.89 8.77 -21.36
CA ALA A 53 -44.59 7.54 -20.98
C ALA A 53 -43.64 6.37 -20.64
N LYS A 54 -42.47 6.30 -21.31
CA LYS A 54 -41.45 5.28 -21.07
C LYS A 54 -40.84 5.36 -19.66
N LYS A 55 -40.90 6.53 -19.03
CA LYS A 55 -40.24 6.82 -17.75
C LYS A 55 -41.17 6.68 -16.53
N ILE A 56 -42.48 6.82 -16.73
CA ILE A 56 -43.51 6.40 -15.76
C ILE A 56 -43.41 4.89 -15.54
N ASP A 57 -43.19 4.12 -16.61
CA ASP A 57 -42.96 2.68 -16.54
C ASP A 57 -41.69 2.32 -15.76
N THR A 58 -40.59 3.07 -15.93
CA THR A 58 -39.37 2.89 -15.12
C THR A 58 -39.65 3.14 -13.63
N THR A 59 -40.45 4.16 -13.29
CA THR A 59 -40.82 4.46 -11.90
C THR A 59 -41.65 3.31 -11.30
N ARG A 60 -42.60 2.76 -12.07
CA ARG A 60 -43.37 1.58 -11.68
C ARG A 60 -42.47 0.37 -11.45
N LYS A 61 -41.53 0.12 -12.35
CA LYS A 61 -40.53 -0.96 -12.24
C LYS A 61 -39.69 -0.84 -10.97
N ILE A 62 -39.23 0.36 -10.62
CA ILE A 62 -38.47 0.61 -9.36
C ILE A 62 -39.32 0.25 -8.13
N LEU A 63 -40.57 0.72 -8.08
CA LEU A 63 -41.47 0.46 -6.95
C LEU A 63 -41.86 -1.03 -6.83
N SER A 64 -41.86 -1.77 -7.95
CA SER A 64 -42.20 -3.20 -7.98
C SER A 64 -41.14 -4.13 -7.35
N VAL A 65 -39.95 -3.62 -7.04
CA VAL A 65 -38.84 -4.40 -6.46
C VAL A 65 -39.05 -4.73 -4.97
N HIS A 66 -40.05 -4.14 -4.32
CA HIS A 66 -40.37 -4.38 -2.91
C HIS A 66 -40.81 -5.83 -2.64
N ARG A 67 -40.35 -6.40 -1.51
CA ARG A 67 -40.68 -7.75 -1.06
C ARG A 67 -41.06 -7.74 0.43
N ASP A 68 -41.99 -8.62 0.82
CA ASP A 68 -42.64 -8.65 2.13
C ASP A 68 -42.04 -9.66 3.14
N GLU A 69 -40.98 -10.40 2.78
CA GLU A 69 -40.38 -11.37 3.72
C GLU A 69 -39.72 -10.63 4.91
N ARG A 70 -40.18 -10.95 6.12
CA ARG A 70 -39.67 -10.39 7.38
C ARG A 70 -38.31 -11.00 7.71
N ASN A 71 -37.34 -10.13 8.04
CA ASN A 71 -36.02 -10.55 8.53
C ASN A 71 -36.13 -11.30 9.87
N SER A 72 -35.16 -12.18 10.14
CA SER A 72 -35.12 -13.05 11.33
C SER A 72 -34.83 -12.35 12.66
N ASP A 73 -34.32 -11.11 12.65
CA ASP A 73 -34.10 -10.27 13.84
C ASP A 73 -34.93 -8.96 13.74
N PRO A 74 -36.06 -8.85 14.43
CA PRO A 74 -36.98 -7.72 14.29
C PRO A 74 -36.52 -6.43 14.99
N ASN A 75 -35.47 -6.45 15.83
CA ASN A 75 -35.12 -5.30 16.70
C ASN A 75 -33.82 -4.57 16.33
N GLY A 76 -33.04 -5.09 15.37
CA GLY A 76 -31.81 -4.44 14.93
C GLY A 76 -32.03 -3.11 14.15
N PRO A 77 -31.02 -2.21 14.11
CA PRO A 77 -31.11 -0.97 13.34
C PRO A 77 -31.28 -1.22 11.83
N GLN A 78 -30.61 -2.25 11.31
CA GLN A 78 -30.67 -2.64 9.90
C GLN A 78 -32.04 -3.22 9.52
N SER A 79 -32.64 -4.06 10.38
CA SER A 79 -33.97 -4.60 10.10
C SER A 79 -35.02 -3.50 10.14
N THR A 80 -34.93 -2.58 11.10
CA THR A 80 -35.77 -1.37 11.13
C THR A 80 -35.63 -0.56 9.84
N LEU A 81 -34.40 -0.29 9.36
CA LEU A 81 -34.21 0.42 8.09
C LEU A 81 -34.86 -0.32 6.91
N LEU A 82 -34.61 -1.62 6.77
CA LEU A 82 -35.13 -2.42 5.66
C LEU A 82 -36.66 -2.58 5.69
N GLU A 83 -37.28 -2.50 6.87
CA GLU A 83 -38.73 -2.53 7.03
C GLU A 83 -39.40 -1.24 6.51
N PHE A 84 -38.75 -0.09 6.71
CA PHE A 84 -39.29 1.23 6.39
C PHE A 84 -38.80 1.80 5.05
N ILE A 85 -37.74 1.24 4.44
CA ILE A 85 -37.10 1.81 3.26
C ILE A 85 -38.01 1.91 2.04
N SER A 86 -38.97 0.99 1.88
CA SER A 86 -39.95 1.06 0.79
C SER A 86 -40.87 2.27 0.96
N SER A 87 -41.36 2.52 2.18
CA SER A 87 -42.10 3.75 2.52
C SER A 87 -41.27 5.00 2.28
N CYS A 88 -40.00 5.01 2.68
CA CYS A 88 -39.11 6.15 2.41
C CYS A 88 -39.00 6.46 0.93
N GLN A 89 -38.75 5.44 0.11
CA GLN A 89 -38.70 5.60 -1.35
C GLN A 89 -40.02 6.10 -1.92
N CYS A 90 -41.15 5.50 -1.53
CA CYS A 90 -42.47 5.90 -2.02
C CYS A 90 -42.81 7.34 -1.64
N LEU A 91 -42.60 7.74 -0.39
CA LEU A 91 -42.82 9.12 0.08
C LEU A 91 -41.93 10.11 -0.69
N ARG A 92 -40.68 9.74 -0.92
CA ARG A 92 -39.71 10.55 -1.65
C ARG A 92 -40.12 10.74 -3.11
N ILE A 93 -40.56 9.68 -3.80
CA ILE A 93 -41.06 9.73 -5.17
C ILE A 93 -42.39 10.52 -5.23
N TRP A 94 -43.29 10.31 -4.26
CA TRP A 94 -44.57 11.02 -4.18
C TRP A 94 -44.40 12.54 -3.98
N SER A 95 -43.40 12.96 -3.18
CA SER A 95 -43.08 14.39 -3.01
C SER A 95 -42.67 15.09 -4.31
N LEU A 96 -42.22 14.33 -5.31
CA LEU A 96 -41.79 14.84 -6.61
C LEU A 96 -42.88 14.75 -7.69
N ASN A 97 -43.75 13.75 -7.62
CA ASN A 97 -44.82 13.55 -8.60
C ASN A 97 -46.12 13.10 -7.91
N THR A 98 -47.08 14.01 -7.81
CA THR A 98 -48.36 13.75 -7.15
C THR A 98 -49.20 12.70 -7.88
N THR A 99 -48.94 12.44 -9.18
CA THR A 99 -49.65 11.43 -9.99
C THR A 99 -49.25 9.99 -9.62
N THR A 100 -48.16 9.77 -8.88
CA THR A 100 -47.77 8.42 -8.42
C THR A 100 -48.55 7.94 -7.20
N ARG A 101 -49.52 8.73 -6.70
CA ARG A 101 -50.34 8.43 -5.52
C ARG A 101 -51.12 7.12 -5.63
N GLU A 102 -51.55 6.75 -6.83
CA GLU A 102 -52.32 5.52 -7.09
C GLU A 102 -51.49 4.23 -6.89
N TYR A 103 -50.16 4.35 -6.86
CA TYR A 103 -49.25 3.21 -6.76
C TYR A 103 -48.71 2.96 -5.33
N VAL A 104 -49.20 3.71 -4.33
CA VAL A 104 -48.77 3.59 -2.92
C VAL A 104 -49.72 2.68 -2.14
N ASN A 105 -49.17 1.65 -1.49
CA ASN A 105 -49.93 0.75 -0.60
C ASN A 105 -50.29 1.45 0.73
N ASN A 106 -51.47 1.15 1.29
CA ASN A 106 -51.91 1.56 2.62
C ASN A 106 -50.89 1.27 3.74
N GLU A 107 -50.20 0.13 3.72
CA GLU A 107 -49.15 -0.19 4.69
C GLU A 107 -47.98 0.80 4.61
N GLN A 108 -47.56 1.16 3.39
CA GLN A 108 -46.47 2.10 3.18
C GLN A 108 -46.83 3.49 3.71
N LEU A 109 -48.10 3.89 3.54
CA LEU A 109 -48.64 5.15 4.05
C LEU A 109 -48.71 5.15 5.59
N GLN A 110 -49.10 4.03 6.22
CA GLN A 110 -49.10 3.88 7.68
C GLN A 110 -47.70 3.98 8.27
N LYS A 111 -46.72 3.26 7.70
CA LYS A 111 -45.31 3.38 8.07
C LYS A 111 -44.79 4.81 7.86
N GLY A 112 -45.21 5.48 6.80
CA GLY A 112 -44.92 6.90 6.59
C GLY A 112 -45.41 7.82 7.70
N LYS A 113 -46.63 7.59 8.23
CA LYS A 113 -47.14 8.31 9.39
C LYS A 113 -46.33 8.02 10.65
N GLN A 114 -45.92 6.77 10.87
CA GLN A 114 -45.06 6.41 12.01
C GLN A 114 -43.72 7.14 11.98
N ILE A 115 -43.12 7.35 10.79
CA ILE A 115 -41.90 8.14 10.63
C ILE A 115 -42.12 9.59 11.09
N ASP A 116 -43.20 10.22 10.64
CA ASP A 116 -43.54 11.61 11.00
C ASP A 116 -43.90 11.75 12.49
N GLU A 117 -44.66 10.80 13.04
CA GLU A 117 -45.00 10.75 14.46
C GLU A 117 -43.76 10.59 15.34
N TRP A 118 -42.86 9.68 14.98
CA TRP A 118 -41.60 9.49 15.68
C TRP A 118 -40.75 10.77 15.64
N TRP A 119 -40.60 11.39 14.46
CA TRP A 119 -39.86 12.65 14.34
C TRP A 119 -40.47 13.77 15.17
N LYS A 120 -41.81 13.89 15.18
CA LYS A 120 -42.52 14.86 16.02
C LYS A 120 -42.34 14.59 17.50
N GLN A 121 -42.29 13.33 17.94
CA GLN A 121 -42.04 12.98 19.34
C GLN A 121 -40.63 13.37 19.77
N VAL A 122 -39.64 13.07 18.92
CA VAL A 122 -38.23 13.34 19.18
C VAL A 122 -37.88 14.82 19.08
N SER A 123 -38.59 15.58 18.22
CA SER A 123 -38.42 17.02 18.08
C SER A 123 -39.26 17.83 19.09
N LYS A 124 -40.10 17.19 19.90
CA LYS A 124 -40.97 17.87 20.89
C LYS A 124 -40.24 18.09 22.21
N GLY A 125 -39.95 19.35 22.52
CA GLY A 125 -39.39 19.84 23.79
C GLY A 125 -37.97 20.39 23.64
N ASP A 126 -37.47 21.13 24.65
CA ASP A 126 -36.08 21.63 24.71
C ASP A 126 -35.03 20.52 24.90
N ARG A 127 -35.44 19.24 24.89
CA ARG A 127 -34.54 18.10 25.07
C ARG A 127 -33.95 17.68 23.72
N MET A 128 -32.68 17.97 23.57
CA MET A 128 -31.86 17.51 22.46
C MET A 128 -31.75 15.99 22.38
N LEU A 129 -31.72 15.43 21.17
CA LEU A 129 -31.37 14.02 20.91
C LEU A 129 -30.00 13.69 21.48
N ASP A 130 -29.93 12.71 22.38
CA ASP A 130 -28.68 12.16 22.88
C ASP A 130 -28.21 11.00 22.00
N TYR A 131 -27.36 11.32 21.03
CA TYR A 131 -26.82 10.36 20.06
C TYR A 131 -25.91 9.29 20.68
N MET A 132 -25.48 9.43 21.94
CA MET A 132 -24.63 8.43 22.61
C MET A 132 -25.42 7.29 23.23
N ASN A 133 -26.69 7.54 23.58
CA ASN A 133 -27.53 6.63 24.35
C ASN A 133 -28.79 6.19 23.58
N MET A 134 -28.76 6.24 22.24
CA MET A 134 -29.85 5.75 21.41
C MET A 134 -29.92 4.22 21.42
N ASP A 135 -31.11 3.68 21.58
CA ASP A 135 -31.37 2.25 21.40
C ASP A 135 -31.39 1.86 19.91
N ASP A 136 -31.22 0.57 19.62
CA ASP A 136 -31.10 0.04 18.25
C ASP A 136 -32.25 0.46 17.34
N ARG A 137 -33.48 0.48 17.86
CA ARG A 137 -34.66 0.91 17.12
C ARG A 137 -34.60 2.40 16.79
N SER A 138 -34.19 3.26 17.72
CA SER A 138 -34.02 4.69 17.47
C SER A 138 -32.90 4.98 16.47
N ILE A 139 -31.80 4.21 16.50
CA ILE A 139 -30.73 4.28 15.49
C ILE A 139 -31.31 3.94 14.11
N GLY A 140 -32.07 2.84 14.02
CA GLY A 140 -32.75 2.44 12.78
C GLY A 140 -33.72 3.51 12.25
N MET A 141 -34.54 4.10 13.13
CA MET A 141 -35.46 5.19 12.77
C MET A 141 -34.72 6.46 12.33
N PHE A 142 -33.58 6.78 12.94
CA PHE A 142 -32.75 7.89 12.50
C PHE A 142 -32.15 7.65 11.11
N TRP A 143 -31.73 6.42 10.81
CA TRP A 143 -31.31 6.05 9.45
C TRP A 143 -32.45 6.19 8.45
N VAL A 144 -33.66 5.79 8.81
CA VAL A 144 -34.88 5.98 7.99
C VAL A 144 -35.10 7.46 7.66
N LEU A 145 -34.93 8.37 8.63
CA LEU A 145 -35.03 9.82 8.40
C LEU A 145 -34.00 10.36 7.42
N SER A 146 -32.80 9.78 7.39
CA SER A 146 -31.75 10.20 6.46
C SER A 146 -32.17 10.10 4.97
N TYR A 147 -33.20 9.31 4.63
CA TYR A 147 -33.74 9.18 3.28
C TYR A 147 -34.90 10.13 2.97
N THR A 148 -35.65 10.55 3.98
CA THR A 148 -36.90 11.33 3.81
C THR A 148 -36.76 12.79 4.21
N MET A 149 -36.03 13.10 5.30
CA MET A 149 -35.95 14.42 5.92
C MET A 149 -34.50 14.90 6.08
N ALA A 150 -33.68 14.78 5.02
CA ALA A 150 -32.24 15.00 5.11
C ALA A 150 -31.82 16.39 5.65
N GLN A 151 -32.54 17.46 5.32
CA GLN A 151 -32.17 18.81 5.78
C GLN A 151 -32.41 19.01 7.29
N PRO A 152 -33.64 18.77 7.82
CA PRO A 152 -33.87 18.81 9.27
C PRO A 152 -32.94 17.88 10.07
N THR A 153 -32.65 16.69 9.55
CA THR A 153 -31.74 15.74 10.21
C THR A 153 -30.30 16.28 10.29
N CYS A 154 -29.82 16.97 9.25
CA CYS A 154 -28.51 17.62 9.32
C CYS A 154 -28.47 18.73 10.38
N GLU A 155 -29.54 19.53 10.49
CA GLU A 155 -29.63 20.62 11.46
C GLU A 155 -29.61 20.11 12.89
N THR A 156 -30.32 19.02 13.20
CA THR A 156 -30.28 18.42 14.54
C THR A 156 -28.91 17.86 14.91
N VAL A 157 -28.15 17.36 13.93
CA VAL A 157 -26.75 16.94 14.14
C VAL A 157 -25.85 18.15 14.39
N MET A 158 -25.97 19.21 13.58
CA MET A 158 -25.14 20.41 13.76
C MET A 158 -25.43 21.13 15.08
N ASN A 159 -26.69 21.12 15.52
CA ASN A 159 -27.07 21.62 16.84
C ASN A 159 -26.37 20.80 17.94
N TRP A 160 -26.23 19.48 17.79
CA TRP A 160 -25.58 18.63 18.81
C TRP A 160 -24.13 19.00 19.00
N LEU A 161 -23.44 19.15 17.87
CA LEU A 161 -22.03 19.48 17.83
C LEU A 161 -21.73 20.90 18.34
N THR A 162 -22.75 21.74 18.47
CA THR A 162 -22.68 23.11 19.01
C THR A 162 -23.44 23.29 20.33
N SER A 163 -24.00 22.22 20.90
CA SER A 163 -24.92 22.27 22.05
C SER A 163 -24.31 22.83 23.34
N ALA A 164 -23.00 22.64 23.56
CA ALA A 164 -22.30 23.21 24.71
C ALA A 164 -22.07 24.73 24.60
N GLY A 165 -22.46 25.34 23.47
CA GLY A 165 -22.32 26.77 23.23
C GLY A 165 -20.89 27.18 22.93
N ILE A 166 -20.62 28.46 23.14
CA ILE A 166 -19.38 29.12 22.76
C ILE A 166 -18.65 29.63 24.01
N SER A 167 -17.33 29.60 24.00
CA SER A 167 -16.46 30.16 25.04
C SER A 167 -15.35 31.02 24.43
N GLU A 168 -14.97 32.08 25.13
CA GLU A 168 -13.72 32.78 24.87
C GLU A 168 -12.55 31.90 25.33
N LEU A 169 -11.56 31.72 24.46
CA LEU A 169 -10.31 31.04 24.83
C LEU A 169 -9.45 32.00 25.66
N PRO A 170 -8.86 31.55 26.78
CA PRO A 170 -8.04 32.40 27.62
C PRO A 170 -6.83 32.96 26.85
N PRO A 171 -6.39 34.20 27.13
CA PRO A 171 -5.20 34.77 26.52
C PRO A 171 -3.98 33.93 26.92
N GLN A 172 -3.26 33.41 25.93
CA GLN A 172 -2.19 32.43 26.15
C GLN A 172 -0.86 33.07 26.59
N THR A 173 -0.74 34.41 26.58
CA THR A 173 0.43 35.15 27.14
C THR A 173 0.02 36.52 27.71
N MET A 174 0.82 37.03 28.67
CA MET A 174 0.65 38.35 29.30
C MET A 174 0.85 39.49 28.29
N GLY A 175 -0.16 40.32 28.07
CA GLY A 175 -0.11 41.53 27.22
C GLY A 175 -1.01 41.55 25.97
N GLN A 176 -2.06 40.73 25.88
CA GLN A 176 -2.85 40.54 24.65
C GLN A 176 -4.27 41.14 24.71
N THR A 177 -4.72 41.74 23.58
CA THR A 177 -5.97 42.54 23.48
C THR A 177 -7.10 41.89 22.65
N GLU A 178 -6.83 40.89 21.79
CA GLU A 178 -7.87 40.24 20.95
C GLU A 178 -8.29 38.87 21.51
N ARG A 179 -9.60 38.66 21.62
CA ARG A 179 -10.20 37.45 22.18
C ARG A 179 -10.62 36.48 21.07
N LEU A 180 -10.13 35.24 21.12
CA LEU A 180 -10.57 34.17 20.23
C LEU A 180 -11.82 33.49 20.80
N VAL A 181 -12.76 33.19 19.92
CA VAL A 181 -14.05 32.60 20.28
C VAL A 181 -14.13 31.20 19.69
N ALA A 182 -14.38 30.20 20.53
CA ALA A 182 -14.40 28.79 20.15
C ALA A 182 -15.63 28.07 20.68
N THR A 183 -16.16 27.13 19.90
CA THR A 183 -17.21 26.22 20.36
C THR A 183 -16.67 25.35 21.50
N ARG A 184 -17.47 25.12 22.55
CA ARG A 184 -17.10 24.23 23.66
C ARG A 184 -17.06 22.78 23.21
N GLU A 185 -16.22 21.97 23.86
CA GLU A 185 -16.06 20.56 23.51
C GLU A 185 -17.29 19.73 23.90
N VAL A 186 -17.67 18.82 23.00
CA VAL A 186 -18.77 17.85 23.16
C VAL A 186 -18.29 16.48 22.69
N THR A 187 -19.16 15.47 22.72
CA THR A 187 -18.84 14.14 22.19
C THR A 187 -19.10 14.07 20.66
N PRO A 188 -18.17 13.53 19.86
CA PRO A 188 -18.38 13.31 18.43
C PRO A 188 -19.35 12.15 18.18
N LEU A 189 -20.07 12.17 17.06
CA LEU A 189 -21.04 11.12 16.74
C LEU A 189 -20.37 9.73 16.59
N PRO A 190 -21.01 8.66 17.09
CA PRO A 190 -20.44 7.32 17.05
C PRO A 190 -20.45 6.72 15.63
N MET A 191 -19.47 5.87 15.35
CA MET A 191 -19.33 5.23 14.03
C MET A 191 -20.54 4.36 13.68
N SER A 192 -21.12 3.69 14.67
CA SER A 192 -22.33 2.88 14.54
C SER A 192 -23.52 3.69 13.99
N LEU A 193 -23.70 4.94 14.43
CA LEU A 193 -24.75 5.81 13.91
C LEU A 193 -24.45 6.25 12.48
N LEU A 194 -23.19 6.65 12.21
CA LEU A 194 -22.79 7.21 10.92
C LEU A 194 -22.82 6.18 9.78
N SER A 195 -22.56 4.89 10.08
CA SER A 195 -22.44 3.85 9.05
C SER A 195 -23.74 3.51 8.30
N GLY A 196 -24.91 3.84 8.85
CA GLY A 196 -26.20 3.58 8.19
C GLY A 196 -26.88 4.80 7.57
N LEU A 197 -26.23 5.98 7.62
CA LEU A 197 -26.77 7.19 7.00
C LEU A 197 -26.84 7.07 5.47
N SER A 198 -27.86 7.68 4.86
CA SER A 198 -27.96 7.75 3.41
C SER A 198 -26.82 8.55 2.79
N LEU A 199 -26.38 8.15 1.59
CA LEU A 199 -25.32 8.85 0.85
C LEU A 199 -25.65 10.33 0.58
N ASN A 200 -26.95 10.63 0.43
CA ASN A 200 -27.44 12.00 0.27
C ASN A 200 -27.25 12.83 1.54
N LEU A 201 -27.63 12.27 2.71
CA LEU A 201 -27.43 12.94 3.99
C LEU A 201 -25.93 13.13 4.26
N CYS A 202 -25.11 12.10 4.06
CA CYS A 202 -23.65 12.20 4.24
C CYS A 202 -23.06 13.34 3.41
N GLY A 203 -23.45 13.46 2.14
CA GLY A 203 -23.00 14.55 1.28
C GLY A 203 -23.42 15.94 1.78
N LYS A 204 -24.66 16.10 2.26
CA LYS A 204 -25.15 17.37 2.81
C LYS A 204 -24.47 17.72 4.14
N LEU A 205 -24.35 16.75 5.03
CA LEU A 205 -23.73 16.92 6.34
C LEU A 205 -22.24 17.29 6.20
N SER A 206 -21.52 16.63 5.28
CA SER A 206 -20.14 16.97 4.93
C SER A 206 -20.00 18.44 4.53
N MET A 207 -20.89 18.95 3.67
CA MET A 207 -20.84 20.35 3.21
C MET A 207 -21.09 21.34 4.34
N LEU A 208 -22.06 21.06 5.23
CA LEU A 208 -22.35 21.91 6.40
C LEU A 208 -21.18 21.93 7.39
N MET A 209 -20.56 20.77 7.63
CA MET A 209 -19.37 20.69 8.47
C MET A 209 -18.19 21.44 7.84
N GLU A 210 -17.96 21.31 6.53
CA GLU A 210 -16.90 22.07 5.83
C GLU A 210 -17.10 23.59 5.95
N GLU A 211 -18.34 24.07 5.88
CA GLU A 211 -18.66 25.48 6.11
C GLU A 211 -18.33 25.92 7.54
N ALA A 212 -18.70 25.10 8.53
CA ALA A 212 -18.37 25.37 9.93
C ALA A 212 -16.87 25.32 10.22
N LEU A 213 -16.14 24.38 9.63
CA LEU A 213 -14.71 24.15 9.86
C LEU A 213 -13.82 25.19 9.18
N PHE A 214 -14.15 25.59 7.96
CA PHE A 214 -13.22 26.28 7.07
C PHE A 214 -13.65 27.70 6.67
N VAL A 215 -14.93 28.01 6.78
CA VAL A 215 -15.49 29.33 6.41
C VAL A 215 -15.93 30.12 7.64
N GLY A 216 -16.37 29.42 8.69
CA GLY A 216 -16.86 29.99 9.94
C GLY A 216 -15.89 30.96 10.63
N GLN A 217 -16.46 31.89 11.40
CA GLN A 217 -15.69 32.85 12.22
C GLN A 217 -15.36 32.29 13.61
N VAL A 218 -16.13 31.31 14.09
CA VAL A 218 -15.94 30.65 15.40
C VAL A 218 -15.10 29.40 15.20
N ILE A 219 -14.13 29.20 16.09
CA ILE A 219 -13.26 28.01 16.04
C ILE A 219 -14.08 26.76 16.39
N PRO A 220 -14.07 25.71 15.55
CA PRO A 220 -14.86 24.50 15.78
C PRO A 220 -14.39 23.71 17.01
N SER A 221 -15.29 22.90 17.57
CA SER A 221 -14.93 21.87 18.55
C SER A 221 -14.23 20.70 17.87
N ILE A 222 -13.42 19.95 18.63
CA ILE A 222 -12.76 18.73 18.13
C ILE A 222 -13.84 17.70 17.71
N ALA A 223 -15.00 17.72 18.37
CA ALA A 223 -16.13 16.84 18.02
C ALA A 223 -16.64 17.04 16.60
N ILE A 224 -16.69 18.28 16.09
CA ILE A 224 -17.07 18.56 14.68
C ILE A 224 -16.04 17.92 13.75
N VAL A 225 -14.74 18.09 14.05
CA VAL A 225 -13.64 17.56 13.25
C VAL A 225 -13.65 16.03 13.24
N GLU A 226 -13.81 15.39 14.41
CA GLU A 226 -13.89 13.94 14.55
C GLU A 226 -15.14 13.37 13.86
N THR A 227 -16.29 14.04 13.96
CA THR A 227 -17.51 13.61 13.26
C THR A 227 -17.33 13.72 11.74
N TYR A 228 -16.72 14.80 11.26
CA TYR A 228 -16.41 14.98 9.84
C TYR A 228 -15.47 13.90 9.33
N THR A 229 -14.37 13.61 10.04
CA THR A 229 -13.41 12.56 9.63
C THR A 229 -14.05 11.17 9.64
N ARG A 230 -14.85 10.82 10.65
CA ARG A 230 -15.61 9.55 10.69
C ARG A 230 -16.58 9.41 9.51
N LEU A 231 -17.28 10.50 9.18
CA LEU A 231 -18.18 10.53 8.03
C LEU A 231 -17.43 10.23 6.71
N LEU A 232 -16.22 10.77 6.56
CA LEU A 232 -15.37 10.48 5.39
C LEU A 232 -14.88 9.03 5.37
N LEU A 233 -14.55 8.46 6.54
CA LEU A 233 -14.10 7.07 6.66
C LEU A 233 -15.18 6.03 6.33
N VAL A 234 -16.48 6.36 6.51
CA VAL A 234 -17.61 5.50 6.11
C VAL A 234 -18.13 5.79 4.71
N SER A 235 -17.76 6.92 4.12
CA SER A 235 -18.26 7.33 2.81
C SER A 235 -17.70 6.43 1.69
N PRO A 236 -18.52 6.04 0.69
CA PRO A 236 -18.03 5.26 -0.44
C PRO A 236 -16.93 5.97 -1.21
N HIS A 237 -16.06 5.18 -1.86
CA HIS A 237 -14.95 5.68 -2.66
C HIS A 237 -15.36 6.72 -3.73
N SER A 238 -16.54 6.58 -4.32
CA SER A 238 -17.05 7.52 -5.34
C SER A 238 -17.44 8.90 -4.80
N LEU A 239 -17.56 9.05 -3.48
CA LEU A 239 -17.85 10.31 -2.82
C LEU A 239 -16.58 11.04 -2.35
N PHE A 240 -15.46 10.34 -2.22
CA PHE A 240 -14.20 10.98 -1.87
C PHE A 240 -13.80 12.00 -2.94
N ARG A 241 -13.56 13.23 -2.51
CA ARG A 241 -12.97 14.30 -3.31
C ARG A 241 -11.56 14.54 -2.81
N SER A 242 -10.69 15.04 -3.67
CA SER A 242 -9.40 15.58 -3.21
C SER A 242 -9.69 16.81 -2.36
N HIS A 243 -9.90 16.64 -1.05
CA HIS A 243 -10.39 17.67 -0.15
C HIS A 243 -9.57 18.95 -0.25
N PHE A 244 -8.24 18.82 -0.32
CA PHE A 244 -7.36 19.96 -0.53
C PHE A 244 -7.77 20.79 -1.77
N ASN A 245 -7.70 20.18 -2.97
CA ASN A 245 -8.07 20.85 -4.22
C ASN A 245 -9.52 21.35 -4.24
N HIS A 246 -10.45 20.57 -3.69
CA HIS A 246 -11.85 20.94 -3.66
C HIS A 246 -12.11 22.17 -2.77
N LEU A 247 -11.54 22.20 -1.57
CA LEU A 247 -11.70 23.29 -0.62
C LEU A 247 -11.01 24.57 -1.13
N VAL A 248 -9.82 24.44 -1.72
CA VAL A 248 -9.10 25.57 -2.34
C VAL A 248 -9.86 26.13 -3.55
N GLN A 249 -10.47 25.28 -4.38
CA GLN A 249 -11.32 25.73 -5.49
C GLN A 249 -12.60 26.42 -5.01
N LYS A 250 -13.26 25.88 -3.97
CA LYS A 250 -14.47 26.46 -3.38
C LYS A 250 -14.16 27.82 -2.74
N ASN A 251 -12.99 27.97 -2.12
CA ASN A 251 -12.56 29.16 -1.40
C ASN A 251 -11.11 29.53 -1.77
N SER A 252 -10.93 30.42 -2.74
CA SER A 252 -9.58 30.84 -3.20
C SER A 252 -8.75 31.54 -2.11
N SER A 253 -9.41 32.14 -1.11
CA SER A 253 -8.78 32.78 0.07
C SER A 253 -8.59 31.84 1.27
N LEU A 254 -8.86 30.54 1.13
CA LEU A 254 -8.74 29.57 2.23
C LEU A 254 -7.32 29.54 2.79
N LEU A 255 -6.33 29.43 1.91
CA LEU A 255 -4.92 29.29 2.29
C LEU A 255 -4.29 30.59 2.80
N SER A 256 -4.95 31.74 2.63
CA SER A 256 -4.48 33.00 3.21
C SER A 256 -4.82 33.13 4.70
N LYS A 257 -5.72 32.29 5.23
CA LYS A 257 -6.06 32.24 6.66
C LYS A 257 -5.23 31.18 7.36
N SER A 258 -4.21 31.62 8.10
CA SER A 258 -3.24 30.76 8.78
C SER A 258 -3.87 29.66 9.66
N GLY A 259 -4.86 30.01 10.49
CA GLY A 259 -5.57 29.04 11.34
C GLY A 259 -6.34 27.95 10.58
N VAL A 260 -6.93 28.30 9.43
CA VAL A 260 -7.65 27.35 8.58
C VAL A 260 -6.68 26.37 7.91
N THR A 261 -5.54 26.89 7.44
CA THR A 261 -4.45 26.06 6.89
C THR A 261 -3.89 25.11 7.94
N LEU A 262 -3.71 25.56 9.19
CA LEU A 262 -3.30 24.69 10.30
C LEU A 262 -4.29 23.54 10.52
N LEU A 263 -5.58 23.85 10.68
CA LEU A 263 -6.61 22.83 10.88
C LEU A 263 -6.64 21.81 9.73
N LEU A 264 -6.58 22.29 8.49
CA LEU A 264 -6.57 21.42 7.31
C LEU A 264 -5.35 20.47 7.33
N LEU A 265 -4.15 20.99 7.59
CA LEU A 265 -2.94 20.18 7.66
C LEU A 265 -2.98 19.17 8.82
N GLU A 266 -3.52 19.54 9.99
CA GLU A 266 -3.66 18.61 11.12
C GLU A 266 -4.63 17.46 10.79
N ILE A 267 -5.78 17.76 10.18
CA ILE A 267 -6.74 16.73 9.72
C ILE A 267 -6.09 15.81 8.69
N LEU A 268 -5.38 16.37 7.72
CA LEU A 268 -4.71 15.58 6.68
C LEU A 268 -3.63 14.67 7.26
N ASN A 269 -2.81 15.18 8.18
CA ASN A 269 -1.68 14.45 8.74
C ASN A 269 -2.11 13.35 9.72
N TYR A 270 -3.04 13.65 10.62
CA TYR A 270 -3.33 12.79 11.77
C TYR A 270 -4.65 12.01 11.68
N ARG A 271 -5.48 12.23 10.63
CA ARG A 271 -6.78 11.56 10.48
C ARG A 271 -7.04 11.01 9.09
N LEU A 272 -6.69 11.74 8.04
CA LEU A 272 -7.07 11.37 6.66
C LEU A 272 -5.96 10.75 5.82
N LEU A 273 -4.73 10.70 6.33
CA LEU A 273 -3.59 10.20 5.56
C LEU A 273 -3.78 8.76 5.03
N PRO A 274 -4.26 7.77 5.82
CA PRO A 274 -4.57 6.44 5.30
C PRO A 274 -5.65 6.46 4.21
N LEU A 275 -6.66 7.33 4.35
CA LEU A 275 -7.74 7.47 3.39
C LEU A 275 -7.24 8.01 2.04
N TYR A 276 -6.34 9.00 2.05
CA TYR A 276 -5.70 9.50 0.83
C TYR A 276 -4.89 8.41 0.12
N ARG A 277 -4.23 7.52 0.88
CA ARG A 277 -3.49 6.39 0.33
C ARG A 277 -4.43 5.38 -0.33
N TYR A 278 -5.50 5.02 0.35
CA TYR A 278 -6.54 4.13 -0.16
C TYR A 278 -7.14 4.63 -1.48
N HIS A 279 -7.33 5.94 -1.63
CA HIS A 279 -7.82 6.55 -2.87
C HIS A 279 -6.76 6.80 -3.95
N GLY A 280 -5.49 6.45 -3.69
CA GLY A 280 -4.38 6.71 -4.62
C GLY A 280 -4.14 8.21 -4.88
N LYS A 281 -4.39 9.07 -3.88
CA LYS A 281 -4.27 10.54 -4.00
C LYS A 281 -3.05 11.13 -3.28
N ASN A 282 -2.18 10.31 -2.70
CA ASN A 282 -0.97 10.76 -1.99
C ASN A 282 -0.04 11.60 -2.86
N LYS A 283 0.25 11.17 -4.10
CA LYS A 283 1.12 11.91 -5.03
C LYS A 283 0.57 13.32 -5.31
N VAL A 284 -0.74 13.45 -5.51
CA VAL A 284 -1.40 14.75 -5.74
C VAL A 284 -1.30 15.63 -4.50
N LEU A 285 -1.64 15.08 -3.32
CA LEU A 285 -1.55 15.82 -2.07
C LEU A 285 -0.12 16.28 -1.77
N MET A 286 0.88 15.43 -2.01
CA MET A 286 2.30 15.77 -1.83
C MET A 286 2.70 16.99 -2.67
N PHE A 287 2.29 17.06 -3.94
CA PHE A 287 2.56 18.25 -4.78
C PHE A 287 1.86 19.50 -4.24
N ASP A 288 0.63 19.36 -3.75
CA ASP A 288 -0.13 20.48 -3.21
C ASP A 288 0.49 21.03 -1.91
N VAL A 289 0.94 20.15 -1.02
CA VAL A 289 1.63 20.53 0.24
C VAL A 289 3.01 21.13 -0.05
N THR A 290 3.74 20.62 -1.05
CA THR A 290 5.04 21.17 -1.45
C THR A 290 4.93 22.63 -1.89
N LYS A 291 3.84 23.00 -2.59
CA LYS A 291 3.58 24.41 -2.95
C LYS A 291 3.38 25.29 -1.72
N ILE A 292 2.68 24.80 -0.69
CA ILE A 292 2.52 25.52 0.57
C ILE A 292 3.89 25.74 1.21
N MET A 293 4.71 24.68 1.30
CA MET A 293 6.05 24.78 1.88
C MET A 293 6.94 25.78 1.13
N SER A 294 6.94 25.73 -0.20
CA SER A 294 7.68 26.68 -1.06
C SER A 294 7.29 28.13 -0.78
N ALA A 295 6.01 28.41 -0.53
CA ALA A 295 5.52 29.74 -0.17
C ALA A 295 5.84 30.18 1.27
N LEU A 296 6.21 29.25 2.17
CA LEU A 296 6.45 29.51 3.59
C LEU A 296 7.93 29.46 4.00
N ARG A 297 8.79 28.73 3.28
CA ARG A 297 10.17 28.43 3.72
C ARG A 297 11.00 29.65 4.12
N GLY A 298 10.84 30.78 3.40
CA GLY A 298 11.53 32.05 3.66
C GLY A 298 10.73 33.07 4.48
N LYS A 299 9.51 32.74 4.93
CA LYS A 299 8.67 33.66 5.72
C LYS A 299 9.03 33.57 7.20
N ARG A 300 9.31 34.72 7.81
CA ARG A 300 9.66 34.83 9.23
C ARG A 300 8.47 34.53 10.14
N GLY A 301 8.64 33.66 11.13
CA GLY A 301 7.64 33.41 12.19
C GLY A 301 6.53 32.41 11.87
N ASP A 302 6.40 31.92 10.63
CA ASP A 302 5.40 30.91 10.19
C ASP A 302 5.86 29.46 10.43
N HIS A 303 6.58 29.25 11.53
CA HIS A 303 7.22 27.98 11.88
C HIS A 303 6.24 26.81 12.04
N ARG A 304 5.10 27.02 12.71
CA ARG A 304 4.13 25.95 12.97
C ARG A 304 3.52 25.38 11.70
N ILE A 305 3.03 26.24 10.80
CA ILE A 305 2.44 25.80 9.53
C ILE A 305 3.48 25.08 8.69
N PHE A 306 4.68 25.66 8.57
CA PHE A 306 5.75 25.09 7.78
C PHE A 306 6.13 23.68 8.27
N ARG A 307 6.35 23.52 9.58
CA ARG A 307 6.77 22.23 10.15
C ARG A 307 5.67 21.19 10.08
N LEU A 308 4.41 21.58 10.24
CA LEU A 308 3.29 20.67 10.07
C LEU A 308 3.15 20.21 8.61
N ALA A 309 3.35 21.13 7.64
CA ALA A 309 3.37 20.79 6.22
C ALA A 309 4.56 19.87 5.86
N GLU A 310 5.75 20.15 6.40
CA GLU A 310 6.94 19.31 6.22
C GLU A 310 6.74 17.92 6.84
N ASN A 311 6.14 17.82 8.03
CA ASN A 311 5.82 16.55 8.67
C ASN A 311 4.77 15.74 7.88
N LEU A 312 3.73 16.40 7.35
CA LEU A 312 2.77 15.76 6.43
C LEU A 312 3.46 15.25 5.16
N CYS A 313 4.38 16.03 4.57
CA CYS A 313 5.16 15.59 3.42
C CYS A 313 6.06 14.40 3.74
N LEU A 314 6.73 14.35 4.89
CA LEU A 314 7.51 13.18 5.33
C LEU A 314 6.63 11.93 5.39
N ASN A 315 5.49 12.04 6.06
CA ASN A 315 4.50 10.98 6.17
C ASN A 315 3.97 10.53 4.79
N LEU A 316 3.74 11.47 3.87
CA LEU A 316 3.34 11.16 2.50
C LEU A 316 4.42 10.42 1.73
N ILE A 317 5.68 10.86 1.82
CA ILE A 317 6.82 10.18 1.19
C ILE A 317 6.91 8.74 1.69
N PHE A 318 6.95 8.52 3.01
CA PHE A 318 7.04 7.18 3.59
C PHE A 318 5.82 6.28 3.30
N SER A 319 4.68 6.85 2.91
CA SER A 319 3.47 6.10 2.56
C SER A 319 3.43 5.55 1.13
N LEU A 320 4.33 6.04 0.26
CA LEU A 320 4.34 5.66 -1.15
C LEU A 320 4.62 4.16 -1.30
N ARG A 321 3.99 3.51 -2.28
CA ARG A 321 4.19 2.08 -2.60
C ARG A 321 4.71 1.83 -4.01
N ASP A 322 4.95 2.90 -4.75
CA ASP A 322 5.29 2.86 -6.17
C ASP A 322 6.20 4.05 -6.49
N PHE A 323 6.93 3.94 -7.60
CA PHE A 323 7.82 4.97 -8.11
C PHE A 323 7.10 6.32 -8.21
N PHE A 324 7.79 7.40 -7.87
CA PHE A 324 7.21 8.74 -7.83
C PHE A 324 8.18 9.78 -8.35
N PHE A 325 7.61 10.89 -8.83
CA PHE A 325 8.35 12.07 -9.21
C PHE A 325 8.27 13.11 -8.11
N VAL A 326 9.38 13.75 -7.81
CA VAL A 326 9.45 14.86 -6.87
C VAL A 326 8.82 16.13 -7.46
N ARG A 327 8.74 16.23 -8.80
CA ARG A 327 8.09 17.34 -9.52
C ARG A 327 7.09 16.84 -10.56
N ARG A 328 5.97 17.57 -10.71
CA ARG A 328 4.91 17.23 -11.68
C ARG A 328 5.32 17.34 -13.14
N GLU A 329 6.15 18.34 -13.47
CA GLU A 329 6.58 18.65 -14.85
C GLU A 329 7.94 18.04 -15.23
N GLY A 330 8.64 17.43 -14.28
CA GLY A 330 9.91 16.74 -14.50
C GLY A 330 11.06 17.62 -15.02
N LYS A 331 11.02 18.95 -14.84
CA LYS A 331 12.10 19.88 -15.22
C LYS A 331 12.55 20.69 -14.01
N GLY A 332 13.83 21.05 -13.92
CA GLY A 332 14.36 21.96 -12.89
C GLY A 332 14.49 21.34 -11.48
N PRO A 333 15.08 22.07 -10.51
CA PRO A 333 15.36 21.55 -9.18
C PRO A 333 14.08 21.23 -8.40
N SER A 334 14.20 20.30 -7.45
CA SER A 334 13.15 19.96 -6.49
C SER A 334 12.72 21.18 -5.65
N GLU A 335 11.43 21.23 -5.33
CA GLU A 335 10.85 22.22 -4.41
C GLU A 335 10.83 21.73 -2.96
N PHE A 336 11.26 20.49 -2.70
CA PHE A 336 11.41 19.93 -1.36
C PHE A 336 12.51 20.62 -0.58
N THR A 337 12.39 20.57 0.75
CA THR A 337 13.48 20.91 1.67
C THR A 337 14.56 19.83 1.60
N GLU A 338 15.76 20.13 2.09
CA GLU A 338 16.84 19.15 2.15
C GLU A 338 16.42 17.88 2.91
N THR A 339 15.73 18.04 4.04
CA THR A 339 15.15 16.95 4.85
C THR A 339 14.26 16.04 4.01
N LEU A 340 13.36 16.62 3.22
CA LEU A 340 12.44 15.86 2.36
C LEU A 340 13.16 15.22 1.17
N ASN A 341 14.16 15.88 0.58
CA ASN A 341 14.98 15.30 -0.48
C ASN A 341 15.71 14.03 0.02
N ARG A 342 16.28 14.07 1.22
CA ARG A 342 16.94 12.90 1.85
C ARG A 342 15.95 11.76 2.09
N ALA A 343 14.81 12.06 2.69
CA ALA A 343 13.75 11.08 2.95
C ALA A 343 13.21 10.47 1.64
N ALA A 344 13.10 11.25 0.57
CA ALA A 344 12.66 10.79 -0.75
C ALA A 344 13.63 9.77 -1.36
N VAL A 345 14.94 10.03 -1.30
CA VAL A 345 15.96 9.09 -1.81
C VAL A 345 15.99 7.79 -1.03
N VAL A 346 15.94 7.85 0.32
CA VAL A 346 15.87 6.63 1.14
C VAL A 346 14.60 5.84 0.85
N THR A 347 13.46 6.52 0.75
CA THR A 347 12.19 5.87 0.42
C THR A 347 12.24 5.20 -0.94
N LEU A 348 12.87 5.84 -1.92
CA LEU A 348 13.06 5.23 -3.24
C LEU A 348 13.94 3.98 -3.17
N ALA A 349 14.99 3.98 -2.33
CA ALA A 349 15.79 2.78 -2.09
C ALA A 349 14.97 1.64 -1.48
N ILE A 350 14.12 1.94 -0.49
CA ILE A 350 13.20 0.96 0.11
C ILE A 350 12.21 0.43 -0.93
N LEU A 351 11.61 1.30 -1.75
CA LEU A 351 10.65 0.93 -2.78
C LEU A 351 11.25 0.00 -3.83
N ILE A 352 12.36 0.41 -4.45
CA ILE A 352 13.02 -0.37 -5.50
C ILE A 352 13.46 -1.73 -4.94
N LYS A 353 14.05 -1.77 -3.74
CA LYS A 353 14.54 -3.02 -3.16
C LYS A 353 13.41 -3.98 -2.75
N THR A 354 12.29 -3.45 -2.24
CA THR A 354 11.23 -4.29 -1.66
C THR A 354 10.05 -4.55 -2.58
N ARG A 355 9.93 -3.82 -3.70
CA ARG A 355 8.80 -3.90 -4.65
C ARG A 355 9.21 -3.81 -6.13
N GLY A 356 10.43 -3.36 -6.45
CA GLY A 356 10.92 -3.13 -7.80
C GLY A 356 10.21 -2.00 -8.55
N VAL A 357 10.69 -1.69 -9.76
CA VAL A 357 10.11 -0.67 -10.64
C VAL A 357 9.19 -1.32 -11.68
N ALA A 358 7.89 -0.99 -11.62
CA ALA A 358 6.87 -1.61 -12.47
C ALA A 358 6.94 -1.18 -13.95
N ASP A 359 7.36 0.06 -14.22
CA ASP A 359 7.42 0.66 -15.56
C ASP A 359 8.88 0.96 -15.93
N ALA A 360 9.35 0.39 -17.04
CA ALA A 360 10.72 0.56 -17.52
C ALA A 360 11.07 2.02 -17.85
N ASP A 361 10.11 2.87 -18.20
CA ASP A 361 10.36 4.29 -18.45
C ASP A 361 10.82 5.00 -17.17
N HIS A 362 10.32 4.59 -16.00
CA HIS A 362 10.72 5.18 -14.73
C HIS A 362 12.21 4.98 -14.40
N LEU A 363 12.82 3.87 -14.82
CA LEU A 363 14.26 3.65 -14.64
C LEU A 363 15.09 4.64 -15.46
N HIS A 364 14.66 5.00 -16.66
CA HIS A 364 15.33 6.02 -17.47
C HIS A 364 15.24 7.41 -16.83
N TYR A 365 14.14 7.71 -16.13
CA TYR A 365 13.97 8.95 -15.40
C TYR A 365 14.65 8.97 -14.03
N LEU A 366 15.11 7.84 -13.51
CA LEU A 366 15.71 7.74 -12.17
C LEU A 366 16.88 8.72 -12.03
N GLN A 367 17.80 8.71 -12.99
CA GLN A 367 18.96 9.61 -12.96
C GLN A 367 18.55 11.07 -13.00
N SER A 368 17.67 11.46 -13.94
CA SER A 368 17.19 12.84 -14.02
C SER A 368 16.43 13.28 -12.77
N MET A 369 15.67 12.38 -12.16
CA MET A 369 14.95 12.65 -10.91
C MET A 369 15.92 12.85 -9.74
N LEU A 370 16.97 12.03 -9.64
CA LEU A 370 18.04 12.22 -8.66
C LEU A 370 18.76 13.55 -8.89
N GLU A 371 19.14 13.88 -10.12
CA GLU A 371 19.75 15.18 -10.45
C GLU A 371 18.87 16.35 -10.01
N GLN A 372 17.55 16.29 -10.22
CA GLN A 372 16.60 17.32 -9.79
C GLN A 372 16.48 17.42 -8.27
N THR A 373 16.38 16.29 -7.59
CA THR A 373 16.29 16.18 -6.12
C THR A 373 17.56 16.71 -5.46
N LEU A 374 18.69 16.49 -6.11
CA LEU A 374 20.00 16.78 -5.57
C LEU A 374 20.59 18.12 -6.04
N ALA A 375 19.95 18.80 -6.99
CA ALA A 375 20.40 20.07 -7.55
C ALA A 375 20.61 21.17 -6.49
N THR A 376 19.77 21.19 -5.45
CA THR A 376 19.82 22.17 -4.35
C THR A 376 20.26 21.55 -3.03
N SER A 377 20.69 20.29 -3.04
CA SER A 377 21.00 19.53 -1.84
C SER A 377 22.51 19.30 -1.71
N HIS A 378 23.08 19.60 -0.54
CA HIS A 378 24.52 19.42 -0.28
C HIS A 378 24.88 18.10 0.41
N HIS A 379 23.90 17.22 0.62
CA HIS A 379 24.08 16.00 1.39
C HIS A 379 24.73 14.85 0.63
N THR A 380 25.31 13.96 1.44
CA THR A 380 25.87 12.65 1.09
C THR A 380 25.27 11.58 2.01
N TRP A 381 25.50 10.32 1.67
CA TRP A 381 25.12 9.17 2.50
C TRP A 381 26.37 8.41 2.89
N SER A 382 26.40 7.88 4.11
CA SER A 382 27.49 7.01 4.56
C SER A 382 27.57 5.73 3.73
N GLU A 383 28.75 5.13 3.66
CA GLU A 383 28.93 3.81 3.04
C GLU A 383 28.06 2.73 3.71
N LYS A 384 27.88 2.85 5.04
CA LYS A 384 27.02 1.95 5.83
C LYS A 384 25.55 2.02 5.43
N THR A 385 25.08 3.19 4.99
CA THR A 385 23.76 3.35 4.38
C THR A 385 23.75 2.82 2.94
N LEU A 386 24.69 3.29 2.11
CA LEU A 386 24.72 3.03 0.66
C LEU A 386 24.81 1.54 0.33
N ARG A 387 25.47 0.73 1.18
CA ARG A 387 25.54 -0.73 1.00
C ARG A 387 24.17 -1.42 0.96
N PHE A 388 23.15 -0.84 1.58
CA PHE A 388 21.80 -1.40 1.57
C PHE A 388 20.95 -0.91 0.39
N PHE A 389 21.35 0.18 -0.28
CA PHE A 389 20.63 0.73 -1.42
C PHE A 389 20.72 -0.21 -2.64
N PRO A 390 19.70 -0.22 -3.51
CA PRO A 390 19.77 -0.86 -4.83
C PRO A 390 21.00 -0.40 -5.63
N PRO A 391 21.61 -1.27 -6.46
CA PRO A 391 22.83 -0.94 -7.21
C PRO A 391 22.72 0.35 -8.04
N ALA A 392 21.61 0.53 -8.78
CA ALA A 392 21.40 1.70 -9.63
C ALA A 392 21.42 3.03 -8.84
N LEU A 393 20.86 3.04 -7.63
CA LEU A 393 20.92 4.21 -6.74
C LEU A 393 22.32 4.37 -6.14
N ARG A 394 22.94 3.28 -5.69
CA ARG A 394 24.28 3.32 -5.09
C ARG A 394 25.30 3.93 -6.03
N GLU A 395 25.32 3.47 -7.29
CA GLU A 395 26.23 3.97 -8.31
C GLU A 395 26.03 5.47 -8.56
N ALA A 396 24.77 5.91 -8.71
CA ALA A 396 24.43 7.32 -8.92
C ALA A 396 24.80 8.25 -7.75
N LEU A 397 24.82 7.73 -6.51
CA LEU A 397 25.08 8.53 -5.31
C LEU A 397 26.54 8.46 -4.82
N SER A 398 27.27 7.40 -5.18
CA SER A 398 28.64 7.14 -4.68
C SER A 398 29.67 8.23 -5.03
N GLY A 399 29.47 8.99 -6.12
CA GLY A 399 30.39 10.02 -6.58
C GLY A 399 30.20 11.42 -5.97
N ARG A 400 29.28 11.60 -5.02
CA ARG A 400 28.98 12.94 -4.46
C ARG A 400 30.07 13.40 -3.50
N MET A 401 30.50 14.66 -3.65
CA MET A 401 31.44 15.29 -2.73
C MET A 401 30.77 15.63 -1.41
N ASP A 402 31.43 15.28 -0.30
CA ASP A 402 31.04 15.68 1.04
C ASP A 402 31.61 17.08 1.37
N ASN A 403 30.71 18.05 1.52
CA ASN A 403 31.08 19.45 1.78
C ASN A 403 31.21 19.78 3.27
N ARG A 404 30.95 18.85 4.20
CA ARG A 404 30.97 19.15 5.65
C ARG A 404 32.33 19.66 6.12
N SER A 405 33.41 19.08 5.63
CA SER A 405 34.77 19.54 5.91
C SER A 405 35.00 20.99 5.47
N GLN A 406 34.34 21.44 4.40
CA GLN A 406 34.40 22.82 3.94
C GLN A 406 33.56 23.75 4.84
N GLU A 407 32.38 23.30 5.28
CA GLU A 407 31.53 24.06 6.21
C GLU A 407 32.20 24.29 7.56
N ILE A 408 32.89 23.27 8.09
CA ILE A 408 33.70 23.40 9.31
C ILE A 408 34.86 24.38 9.11
N LYS A 409 35.55 24.38 7.96
CA LYS A 409 36.56 25.40 7.64
C LYS A 409 35.96 26.80 7.60
N SER A 410 34.78 26.97 7.01
CA SER A 410 34.07 28.26 7.01
C SER A 410 33.66 28.71 8.42
N TRP A 411 33.29 27.76 9.28
CA TRP A 411 33.04 28.05 10.70
C TRP A 411 34.32 28.57 11.36
N GLN A 412 35.42 27.83 11.28
CA GLN A 412 36.71 28.23 11.90
C GLN A 412 37.21 29.61 11.45
N GLN A 413 36.97 30.00 10.19
CA GLN A 413 37.34 31.32 9.66
C GLN A 413 36.51 32.47 10.26
N THR A 414 35.25 32.20 10.63
CA THR A 414 34.29 33.21 11.09
C THR A 414 33.96 33.11 12.58
N GLU A 415 34.43 32.06 13.25
CA GLU A 415 34.15 31.68 14.64
C GLU A 415 34.34 32.86 15.60
N SER A 416 35.49 33.53 15.56
CA SER A 416 35.78 34.67 16.46
C SER A 416 34.75 35.79 16.33
N THR A 417 34.32 36.10 15.11
CA THR A 417 33.33 37.16 14.84
C THR A 417 31.93 36.73 15.28
N VAL A 418 31.55 35.47 15.00
CA VAL A 418 30.25 34.92 15.42
C VAL A 418 30.17 34.87 16.95
N LEU A 419 31.23 34.43 17.64
CA LEU A 419 31.26 34.37 19.10
C LEU A 419 31.17 35.74 19.75
N ILE A 420 31.78 36.79 19.17
CA ILE A 420 31.62 38.17 19.65
C ILE A 420 30.15 38.61 19.53
N GLN A 421 29.53 38.39 18.38
CA GLN A 421 28.11 38.72 18.15
C GLN A 421 27.19 37.95 19.10
N CYS A 422 27.45 36.64 19.29
CA CYS A 422 26.72 35.80 20.23
C CYS A 422 26.91 36.26 21.67
N THR A 423 28.10 36.68 22.08
CA THR A 423 28.36 37.18 23.45
C THR A 423 27.58 38.47 23.72
N GLN A 424 27.52 39.38 22.74
CA GLN A 424 26.72 40.61 22.85
C GLN A 424 25.22 40.33 22.95
N LEU A 425 24.74 39.33 22.20
CA LEU A 425 23.32 38.96 22.18
C LEU A 425 22.88 38.10 23.38
N LEU A 426 23.75 37.19 23.81
CA LEU A 426 23.42 36.08 24.70
C LEU A 426 24.07 36.18 26.08
N SER A 427 24.86 37.21 26.39
CA SER A 427 25.32 37.36 27.78
C SER A 427 24.12 37.45 28.75
N PRO A 428 24.23 36.96 30.00
CA PRO A 428 23.10 36.98 30.96
C PRO A 428 22.54 38.38 31.22
N SER A 429 23.39 39.41 31.13
CA SER A 429 23.04 40.83 31.26
C SER A 429 22.72 41.52 29.92
N ALA A 430 22.59 40.79 28.82
CA ALA A 430 22.36 41.38 27.49
C ALA A 430 21.01 42.11 27.40
N ASP A 431 21.04 43.35 26.89
CA ASP A 431 19.85 44.16 26.67
C ASP A 431 18.92 43.50 25.62
N PRO A 432 17.64 43.24 25.95
CA PRO A 432 16.63 42.78 25.00
C PRO A 432 16.53 43.60 23.70
N SER A 433 16.85 44.90 23.73
CA SER A 433 16.79 45.78 22.56
C SER A 433 17.76 45.36 21.44
N TYR A 434 18.88 44.71 21.80
CA TYR A 434 19.91 44.28 20.85
C TYR A 434 19.41 43.18 19.89
N VAL A 435 18.35 42.45 20.24
CA VAL A 435 17.72 41.43 19.38
C VAL A 435 17.39 42.00 17.99
N MET A 436 16.80 43.20 17.93
CA MET A 436 16.44 43.82 16.64
C MET A 436 17.69 44.28 15.87
N THR A 437 18.71 44.76 16.57
CA THR A 437 19.99 45.12 15.96
C THR A 437 20.62 43.90 15.29
N TYR A 438 20.67 42.76 15.99
CA TYR A 438 21.17 41.50 15.46
C TYR A 438 20.37 41.03 14.23
N ILE A 439 19.04 41.00 14.31
CA ILE A 439 18.18 40.56 13.20
C ILE A 439 18.33 41.43 11.95
N ASN A 440 18.57 42.74 12.12
CA ASN A 440 18.64 43.67 10.99
C ASN A 440 20.06 43.79 10.39
N HIS A 441 21.11 43.69 11.20
CA HIS A 441 22.47 44.05 10.78
C HIS A 441 23.46 42.86 10.74
N SER A 442 23.12 41.70 11.31
CA SER A 442 24.01 40.53 11.21
C SER A 442 24.11 40.05 9.76
N PHE A 443 25.32 39.68 9.33
CA PHE A 443 25.54 39.09 8.01
C PHE A 443 24.75 37.77 7.89
N PRO A 444 24.02 37.54 6.80
CA PRO A 444 23.24 36.30 6.61
C PRO A 444 24.07 35.02 6.81
N GLN A 445 25.33 35.03 6.36
CA GLN A 445 26.27 33.92 6.53
C GLN A 445 26.65 33.64 7.99
N HIS A 446 26.54 34.63 8.88
CA HIS A 446 26.82 34.44 10.31
C HIS A 446 25.57 33.94 11.05
N ARG A 447 24.37 34.29 10.58
CA ARG A 447 23.10 33.88 11.22
C ARG A 447 22.90 32.38 11.27
N ARG A 448 23.43 31.62 10.31
CA ARG A 448 23.38 30.14 10.30
C ARG A 448 24.20 29.49 11.43
N TYR A 449 25.11 30.24 12.04
CA TYR A 449 25.97 29.78 13.12
C TYR A 449 25.48 30.21 14.50
N LEU A 450 24.29 30.85 14.62
CA LEU A 450 23.80 31.35 15.90
C LEU A 450 23.65 30.24 16.94
N CYS A 451 23.04 29.11 16.57
CA CYS A 451 22.87 27.97 17.47
C CYS A 451 24.21 27.31 17.83
N ALA A 452 25.15 27.22 16.87
CA ALA A 452 26.50 26.72 17.11
C ALA A 452 27.29 27.62 18.06
N GLY A 453 27.20 28.95 17.89
CA GLY A 453 27.81 29.94 18.77
C GLY A 453 27.20 29.93 20.17
N ALA A 454 25.87 29.80 20.28
CA ALA A 454 25.20 29.64 21.58
C ALA A 454 25.66 28.37 22.32
N LEU A 455 25.74 27.24 21.61
CA LEU A 455 26.24 25.97 22.15
C LEU A 455 27.69 26.11 22.64
N THR A 456 28.54 26.79 21.86
CA THR A 456 29.94 27.01 22.22
C THR A 456 30.06 27.89 23.46
N LEU A 457 29.33 29.01 23.53
CA LEU A 457 29.37 29.93 24.68
C LEU A 457 28.86 29.30 25.99
N MET A 458 27.89 28.38 25.91
CA MET A 458 27.41 27.68 27.11
C MET A 458 28.53 26.93 27.84
N HIS A 459 29.50 26.34 27.12
CA HIS A 459 30.54 25.49 27.70
C HIS A 459 30.02 24.39 28.66
N GLY A 460 28.78 23.91 28.46
CA GLY A 460 28.11 22.95 29.34
C GLY A 460 27.44 23.55 30.58
N GLN A 461 27.50 24.87 30.77
CA GLN A 461 26.84 25.61 31.84
C GLN A 461 25.71 26.49 31.26
N ALA A 462 24.48 26.13 31.58
CA ALA A 462 23.27 26.77 31.05
C ALA A 462 23.11 28.25 31.45
N GLU A 463 23.61 28.64 32.62
CA GLU A 463 23.48 29.99 33.17
C GLU A 463 24.28 31.05 32.39
N ASN A 464 25.19 30.62 31.52
CA ASN A 464 26.07 31.49 30.76
C ASN A 464 25.39 32.16 29.56
N ILE A 465 24.16 31.75 29.19
CA ILE A 465 23.44 32.32 28.05
C ILE A 465 22.04 32.85 28.37
N ASN A 466 21.65 33.93 27.72
CA ASN A 466 20.32 34.52 27.75
C ASN A 466 19.41 33.84 26.72
N THR A 467 18.71 32.81 27.18
CA THR A 467 17.79 32.01 26.36
C THR A 467 16.56 32.78 25.89
N GLY A 468 16.15 33.82 26.63
CA GLY A 468 15.08 34.73 26.23
C GLY A 468 15.41 35.49 24.96
N ASN A 469 16.63 36.03 24.84
CA ASN A 469 17.09 36.71 23.63
C ASN A 469 17.27 35.74 22.46
N LEU A 470 17.85 34.55 22.70
CA LEU A 470 17.97 33.51 21.68
C LEU A 470 16.59 33.13 21.11
N GLY A 471 15.61 32.85 21.98
CA GLY A 471 14.26 32.50 21.58
C GLY A 471 13.55 33.61 20.81
N ARG A 472 13.77 34.89 21.16
CA ARG A 472 13.24 36.03 20.39
C ARG A 472 13.83 36.12 18.99
N VAL A 473 15.13 35.84 18.83
CA VAL A 473 15.78 35.81 17.51
C VAL A 473 15.26 34.65 16.66
N LEU A 474 15.23 33.43 17.22
CA LEU A 474 14.75 32.23 16.51
C LEU A 474 13.29 32.38 16.07
N LYS A 475 12.45 33.04 16.87
CA LYS A 475 11.06 33.36 16.50
C LYS A 475 10.96 34.21 15.22
N GLU A 476 11.90 35.13 15.00
CA GLU A 476 11.93 36.01 13.83
C GLU A 476 12.76 35.45 12.67
N PHE A 477 13.42 34.31 12.83
CA PHE A 477 14.02 33.59 11.71
C PHE A 477 12.93 32.94 10.85
N SER A 478 13.28 32.66 9.60
CA SER A 478 12.48 31.78 8.74
C SER A 478 12.65 30.31 9.16
N PRO A 479 11.68 29.43 8.86
CA PRO A 479 11.79 28.01 9.17
C PRO A 479 13.03 27.35 8.57
N GLU A 480 13.43 27.77 7.37
CA GLU A 480 14.63 27.29 6.68
C GLU A 480 15.92 27.73 7.39
N GLU A 481 16.01 28.99 7.84
CA GLU A 481 17.14 29.47 8.66
C GLU A 481 17.25 28.70 9.98
N VAL A 482 16.13 28.35 10.60
CA VAL A 482 16.12 27.51 11.81
C VAL A 482 16.64 26.10 11.51
N THR A 483 16.19 25.47 10.42
CA THR A 483 16.74 24.17 9.98
C THR A 483 18.25 24.24 9.75
N ALA A 484 18.71 25.23 8.98
CA ALA A 484 20.12 25.40 8.66
C ALA A 484 20.98 25.60 9.92
N ASN A 485 20.47 26.37 10.89
CA ASN A 485 21.11 26.54 12.20
C ASN A 485 21.27 25.23 12.96
N ILE A 486 20.26 24.35 12.93
CA ILE A 486 20.29 23.05 13.62
C ILE A 486 21.33 22.14 12.99
N TYR A 487 21.33 21.99 11.65
CA TYR A 487 22.33 21.16 10.96
C TYR A 487 23.74 21.68 11.22
N THR A 488 23.95 22.99 11.10
CA THR A 488 25.26 23.61 11.36
C THR A 488 25.69 23.43 12.82
N MET A 489 24.77 23.54 13.77
CA MET A 489 25.05 23.28 15.19
C MET A 489 25.46 21.83 15.42
N VAL A 490 24.81 20.86 14.77
CA VAL A 490 25.18 19.44 14.85
C VAL A 490 26.58 19.21 14.29
N ASP A 491 26.90 19.76 13.11
CA ASP A 491 28.22 19.63 12.50
C ASP A 491 29.33 20.20 13.40
N VAL A 492 29.12 21.40 13.94
CA VAL A 492 30.07 22.04 14.86
C VAL A 492 30.20 21.25 16.18
N LEU A 493 29.10 20.74 16.73
CA LEU A 493 29.11 19.91 17.94
C LEU A 493 29.94 18.64 17.76
N LEU A 494 29.72 17.89 16.67
CA LEU A 494 30.43 16.65 16.40
C LEU A 494 31.93 16.92 16.15
N HIS A 495 32.25 17.97 15.40
CA HIS A 495 33.63 18.42 15.22
C HIS A 495 34.31 18.78 16.54
N HIS A 496 33.66 19.54 17.43
CA HIS A 496 34.22 19.87 18.75
C HIS A 496 34.44 18.63 19.61
N MET A 497 33.51 17.67 19.61
CA MET A 497 33.70 16.41 20.32
C MET A 497 34.92 15.65 19.80
N GLN A 498 35.13 15.62 18.48
CA GLN A 498 36.28 14.97 17.88
C GLN A 498 37.60 15.65 18.27
N VAL A 499 37.64 16.99 18.30
CA VAL A 499 38.82 17.77 18.72
C VAL A 499 39.11 17.58 20.21
N GLU A 500 38.11 17.67 21.08
CA GLU A 500 38.30 17.47 22.54
C GLU A 500 38.73 16.02 22.86
N LEU A 501 38.24 15.03 22.11
CA LEU A 501 38.68 13.65 22.24
C LEU A 501 40.17 13.48 21.87
N GLN A 502 40.63 14.15 20.81
CA GLN A 502 42.05 14.18 20.43
C GLN A 502 42.94 14.86 21.49
N GLN A 503 42.36 15.78 22.27
CA GLN A 503 43.04 16.45 23.39
C GLN A 503 43.05 15.61 24.68
N GLY A 504 42.49 14.39 24.66
CA GLY A 504 42.53 13.44 25.77
C GLY A 504 41.32 13.47 26.70
N HIS A 505 40.26 14.18 26.35
CA HIS A 505 39.02 14.17 27.14
C HIS A 505 38.26 12.84 27.02
N SER A 506 37.57 12.44 28.10
CA SER A 506 36.77 11.22 28.13
C SER A 506 35.54 11.33 27.23
N LEU A 507 35.35 10.37 26.32
CA LEU A 507 34.19 10.32 25.43
C LEU A 507 32.86 10.32 26.19
N GLN A 508 32.80 9.67 27.35
CA GLN A 508 31.57 9.61 28.16
C GLN A 508 31.19 11.00 28.70
N ASP A 509 32.18 11.78 29.13
CA ASP A 509 31.96 13.14 29.64
C ASP A 509 31.53 14.07 28.51
N LEU A 510 32.14 13.94 27.33
CA LEU A 510 31.77 14.69 26.13
C LEU A 510 30.34 14.40 25.68
N LEU A 511 29.95 13.12 25.61
CA LEU A 511 28.59 12.71 25.27
C LEU A 511 27.58 13.22 26.29
N SER A 512 27.90 13.14 27.59
CA SER A 512 27.05 13.64 28.67
C SER A 512 26.85 15.15 28.55
N LYS A 513 27.93 15.92 28.34
CA LYS A 513 27.90 17.37 28.14
C LYS A 513 27.08 17.76 26.91
N ALA A 514 27.32 17.11 25.77
CA ALA A 514 26.57 17.32 24.54
C ALA A 514 25.06 17.06 24.73
N CYS A 515 24.71 15.93 25.34
CA CYS A 515 23.32 15.56 25.60
C CYS A 515 22.65 16.52 26.60
N ALA A 516 23.36 16.97 27.63
CA ALA A 516 22.86 17.96 28.59
C ALA A 516 22.59 19.32 27.92
N THR A 517 23.50 19.79 27.08
CA THR A 517 23.33 21.04 26.32
C THR A 517 22.18 20.95 25.33
N ILE A 518 22.05 19.84 24.60
CA ILE A 518 20.90 19.63 23.71
C ILE A 518 19.59 19.55 24.49
N ALA A 519 19.58 18.78 25.59
CA ALA A 519 18.40 18.66 26.46
C ALA A 519 17.94 20.02 26.97
N PHE A 520 18.88 20.92 27.28
CA PHE A 520 18.57 22.29 27.69
C PHE A 520 17.85 23.08 26.59
N PHE A 521 18.33 23.01 25.34
CA PHE A 521 17.69 23.67 24.20
C PHE A 521 16.30 23.12 23.90
N VAL A 522 16.11 21.80 23.96
CA VAL A 522 14.88 21.15 23.50
C VAL A 522 13.84 21.03 24.62
N TRP A 523 14.25 20.71 25.85
CA TRP A 523 13.31 20.35 26.93
C TRP A 523 13.08 21.43 27.95
N THR A 524 14.13 22.17 28.33
CA THR A 524 14.06 23.19 29.38
C THR A 524 13.49 24.49 28.84
N HIS A 525 14.00 24.95 27.69
CA HIS A 525 13.55 26.20 27.07
C HIS A 525 12.75 26.02 25.79
N GLU A 526 12.65 24.80 25.25
CA GLU A 526 11.85 24.47 24.05
C GLU A 526 12.14 25.41 22.86
N LEU A 527 13.43 25.65 22.62
CA LEU A 527 13.97 26.57 21.62
C LEU A 527 14.06 25.94 20.22
N LEU A 528 14.33 24.63 20.16
CA LEU A 528 14.61 23.91 18.93
C LEU A 528 13.61 22.75 18.71
N PRO A 529 13.19 22.51 17.46
CA PRO A 529 12.33 21.39 17.10
C PRO A 529 13.11 20.07 17.18
N LEU A 530 12.65 19.15 18.04
CA LEU A 530 13.33 17.87 18.28
C LEU A 530 13.41 17.00 17.02
N ASP A 531 12.31 16.90 16.28
CA ASP A 531 12.21 16.09 15.06
C ASP A 531 13.31 16.45 14.06
N ILE A 532 13.54 17.73 13.82
CA ILE A 532 14.60 18.20 12.90
C ILE A 532 16.00 17.94 13.47
N LEU A 533 16.19 18.10 14.79
CA LEU A 533 17.47 17.82 15.42
C LEU A 533 17.84 16.33 15.32
N LEU A 534 16.88 15.44 15.56
CA LEU A 534 17.07 14.00 15.43
C LEU A 534 17.36 13.62 13.98
N LEU A 535 16.64 14.19 13.02
CA LEU A 535 16.89 14.00 11.59
C LEU A 535 18.31 14.45 11.21
N ALA A 536 18.73 15.64 11.64
CA ALA A 536 20.06 16.15 11.39
C ALA A 536 21.18 15.26 11.98
N LEU A 537 20.96 14.66 13.14
CA LEU A 537 21.92 13.74 13.76
C LEU A 537 21.99 12.38 13.03
N ILE A 538 20.85 11.78 12.68
CA ILE A 538 20.88 10.49 11.94
C ILE A 538 21.37 10.63 10.51
N ASP A 539 21.36 11.85 10.00
CA ASP A 539 21.93 12.26 8.72
C ASP A 539 23.46 12.40 8.74
N ARG A 540 24.09 12.18 9.91
CA ARG A 540 25.53 12.14 10.15
C ARG A 540 25.94 10.76 10.67
N ASP A 541 25.35 9.71 10.12
CA ASP A 541 25.53 8.33 10.57
C ASP A 541 26.93 7.74 10.31
N ASP A 542 27.74 8.44 9.52
CA ASP A 542 29.16 8.16 9.37
C ASP A 542 30.02 8.65 10.54
N ASP A 543 29.53 9.61 11.33
CA ASP A 543 30.17 10.03 12.59
C ASP A 543 29.87 9.00 13.70
N PRO A 544 30.89 8.50 14.42
CA PRO A 544 30.72 7.45 15.43
C PRO A 544 29.93 7.88 16.68
N HIS A 545 29.67 9.17 16.86
CA HIS A 545 29.04 9.77 18.03
C HIS A 545 27.60 10.24 17.76
N ALA A 546 27.25 10.61 16.52
CA ALA A 546 25.93 11.15 16.19
C ALA A 546 24.77 10.23 16.62
N LEU A 547 24.83 8.94 16.26
CA LEU A 547 23.79 7.97 16.67
C LEU A 547 23.79 7.70 18.18
N ARG A 548 24.92 7.83 18.87
CA ARG A 548 24.98 7.71 20.34
C ARG A 548 24.26 8.86 21.02
N VAL A 549 24.38 10.07 20.47
CA VAL A 549 23.63 11.24 20.94
C VAL A 549 22.14 11.02 20.71
N VAL A 550 21.72 10.56 19.53
CA VAL A 550 20.31 10.22 19.23
C VAL A 550 19.74 9.24 20.25
N ILE A 551 20.43 8.12 20.48
CA ILE A 551 20.01 7.11 21.46
C ILE A 551 19.86 7.73 22.85
N SER A 552 20.83 8.53 23.29
CA SER A 552 20.82 9.17 24.61
C SER A 552 19.68 10.19 24.76
N LEU A 553 19.33 10.91 23.69
CA LEU A 553 18.20 11.85 23.68
C LEU A 553 16.84 11.14 23.75
N LEU A 554 16.73 9.98 23.12
CA LEU A 554 15.53 9.14 23.20
C LEU A 554 15.38 8.48 24.58
N ASP A 555 16.48 8.10 25.24
CA ASP A 555 16.43 7.52 26.58
C ASP A 555 16.06 8.55 27.70
N ARG A 556 15.89 9.85 27.37
CA ARG A 556 15.56 10.91 28.32
C ARG A 556 14.14 10.78 28.90
N GLN A 557 14.04 10.95 30.22
CA GLN A 557 12.75 10.89 30.92
C GLN A 557 11.80 12.00 30.49
N GLU A 558 12.31 13.19 30.14
CA GLU A 558 11.50 14.32 29.70
C GLU A 558 10.69 14.01 28.43
N LEU A 559 11.29 13.28 27.48
CA LEU A 559 10.59 12.83 26.28
C LEU A 559 9.60 11.71 26.61
N GLN A 560 10.01 10.71 27.39
CA GLN A 560 9.12 9.61 27.79
C GLN A 560 7.86 10.11 28.52
N GLN A 561 8.00 11.11 29.39
CA GLN A 561 6.86 11.74 30.08
C GLN A 561 5.95 12.50 29.12
N ARG A 562 6.50 13.25 28.15
CA ARG A 562 5.70 13.92 27.11
C ARG A 562 4.93 12.92 26.25
N VAL A 563 5.57 11.83 25.83
CA VAL A 563 4.92 10.74 25.07
C VAL A 563 3.82 10.06 25.89
N LYS A 564 4.08 9.78 27.17
CA LYS A 564 3.06 9.22 28.06
C LYS A 564 1.86 10.14 28.19
N LEU A 565 2.09 11.45 28.37
CA LEU A 565 1.02 12.45 28.42
C LEU A 565 0.24 12.50 27.11
N PHE A 566 0.93 12.52 25.97
CA PHE A 566 0.32 12.49 24.64
C PHE A 566 -0.66 11.31 24.51
N CYS A 567 -0.22 10.10 24.84
CA CYS A 567 -1.04 8.88 24.76
C CYS A 567 -2.28 8.93 25.68
N ILE A 568 -2.21 9.64 26.81
CA ILE A 568 -3.34 9.79 27.75
C ILE A 568 -4.34 10.85 27.25
N THR A 569 -3.86 11.95 26.68
CA THR A 569 -4.71 13.12 26.36
C THR A 569 -5.36 13.06 24.98
N HIS A 570 -4.73 12.40 24.01
CA HIS A 570 -5.18 12.40 22.61
C HIS A 570 -6.28 11.38 22.29
N GLY A 571 -6.66 10.53 23.25
CA GLY A 571 -7.56 9.41 23.03
C GLY A 571 -6.86 8.20 22.39
N PRO A 572 -7.57 7.08 22.16
CA PRO A 572 -6.97 5.87 21.58
C PRO A 572 -6.63 6.06 20.09
N HIS A 573 -5.68 5.25 19.60
CA HIS A 573 -5.23 5.29 18.19
C HIS A 573 -6.36 4.94 17.19
N GLU A 574 -7.31 4.09 17.58
CA GLU A 574 -8.56 3.86 16.85
C GLU A 574 -9.56 5.00 17.13
N HIS A 575 -9.19 6.23 16.77
CA HIS A 575 -9.91 7.46 17.14
C HIS A 575 -11.39 7.48 16.71
N TRP A 576 -11.74 6.72 15.66
CA TRP A 576 -13.11 6.59 15.16
C TRP A 576 -14.02 5.77 16.08
N LEU A 577 -13.46 4.94 16.98
CA LEU A 577 -14.21 4.15 17.96
C LEU A 577 -14.41 4.88 19.30
N TYR A 578 -13.65 5.94 19.57
CA TYR A 578 -13.72 6.65 20.84
C TYR A 578 -14.93 7.60 20.89
N THR A 579 -15.84 7.39 21.83
CA THR A 579 -17.07 8.20 21.98
C THR A 579 -16.99 9.25 23.09
N GLY A 580 -15.84 9.40 23.74
CA GLY A 580 -15.63 10.38 24.80
C GLY A 580 -15.38 11.80 24.30
N VAL A 581 -15.33 12.76 25.23
CA VAL A 581 -15.02 14.16 24.94
C VAL A 581 -13.52 14.32 24.74
N TYR A 582 -13.12 14.95 23.64
CA TYR A 582 -11.73 15.33 23.37
C TYR A 582 -11.39 16.65 24.06
N LYS A 583 -10.12 16.82 24.45
CA LYS A 583 -9.65 18.04 25.11
C LYS A 583 -8.65 18.77 24.21
N ARG A 584 -8.81 20.09 24.10
CA ARG A 584 -7.81 20.95 23.46
C ARG A 584 -6.52 20.95 24.25
N VAL A 585 -5.41 20.99 23.53
CA VAL A 585 -4.06 21.04 24.09
C VAL A 585 -3.50 22.45 23.93
N GLU A 586 -2.57 22.83 24.81
CA GLU A 586 -1.84 24.09 24.73
C GLU A 586 -1.01 24.18 23.44
N VAL A 587 -0.96 25.38 22.84
CA VAL A 587 -0.26 25.62 21.56
C VAL A 587 1.25 25.36 21.67
N GLN A 588 1.81 25.54 22.86
CA GLN A 588 3.20 25.23 23.19
C GLN A 588 3.54 23.75 22.97
N LYS A 589 2.57 22.83 23.08
CA LYS A 589 2.82 21.39 22.89
C LYS A 589 3.13 21.03 21.43
N ALA A 590 2.81 21.89 20.47
CA ALA A 590 3.13 21.65 19.05
C ALA A 590 4.60 21.94 18.70
N LEU A 591 5.16 23.06 19.18
CA LEU A 591 6.50 23.53 18.78
C LEU A 591 7.28 24.29 19.87
N GLY A 592 6.86 24.18 21.12
CA GLY A 592 7.47 24.90 22.24
C GLY A 592 7.08 26.37 22.31
N ASN A 593 7.58 27.05 23.34
CA ASN A 593 7.23 28.43 23.66
C ASN A 593 7.62 29.47 22.60
N HIS A 594 8.68 29.19 21.83
CA HIS A 594 9.28 30.17 20.94
C HIS A 594 8.85 29.99 19.48
N LEU A 595 8.84 28.75 19.00
CA LEU A 595 8.59 28.41 17.59
C LEU A 595 7.12 28.12 17.27
N SER A 596 6.22 28.04 18.26
CA SER A 596 4.78 27.94 17.97
C SER A 596 4.20 29.17 17.22
N GLY A 597 5.00 30.22 17.03
CA GLY A 597 4.78 31.28 16.03
C GLY A 597 4.05 32.53 16.54
N LYS A 598 3.56 33.34 15.61
CA LYS A 598 2.66 34.49 15.87
C LYS A 598 1.17 34.09 15.84
N ASP A 599 0.85 32.92 15.28
CA ASP A 599 -0.51 32.42 15.15
C ASP A 599 -1.05 31.89 16.49
N ARG A 600 -2.26 32.31 16.84
CA ARG A 600 -2.95 32.02 18.10
C ARG A 600 -3.98 30.89 17.95
N PHE A 601 -4.13 30.32 16.75
CA PHE A 601 -5.09 29.27 16.48
C PHE A 601 -4.79 28.03 17.32
N PRO A 602 -5.80 27.40 17.96
CA PRO A 602 -5.57 26.26 18.85
C PRO A 602 -5.05 25.04 18.10
N VAL A 603 -4.53 24.09 18.87
CA VAL A 603 -4.07 22.79 18.41
C VAL A 603 -5.21 21.79 18.54
N PHE A 604 -5.42 20.97 17.51
CA PHE A 604 -6.41 19.90 17.51
C PHE A 604 -5.74 18.54 17.76
N PHE A 605 -4.66 18.24 17.05
CA PHE A 605 -3.96 16.95 17.06
C PHE A 605 -2.43 17.05 17.01
N ASP A 606 -1.88 18.22 16.66
CA ASP A 606 -0.43 18.41 16.53
C ASP A 606 0.29 18.42 17.89
N ASP A 607 1.40 17.70 18.02
CA ASP A 607 2.18 17.62 19.25
C ASP A 607 3.63 17.27 18.89
N ILE A 608 4.59 17.69 19.73
CA ILE A 608 5.99 17.28 19.60
C ILE A 608 6.10 15.75 19.50
N ALA A 609 5.33 14.99 20.29
CA ALA A 609 5.30 13.53 20.23
C ALA A 609 4.70 13.00 18.91
N ALA A 610 3.63 13.62 18.41
CA ALA A 610 2.99 13.23 17.15
C ALA A 610 3.94 13.41 15.95
N ARG A 611 4.76 14.46 15.97
CA ARG A 611 5.76 14.74 14.93
C ARG A 611 6.89 13.71 14.87
N LEU A 612 7.13 12.98 15.97
CA LEU A 612 8.10 11.88 16.02
C LEU A 612 7.59 10.58 15.41
N LEU A 613 6.30 10.47 15.09
CA LEU A 613 5.72 9.27 14.49
C LEU A 613 6.45 8.83 13.21
N PRO A 614 6.75 9.69 12.22
CA PRO A 614 7.58 9.31 11.07
C PRO A 614 9.09 9.24 11.38
N VAL A 615 9.57 9.95 12.40
CA VAL A 615 11.00 10.08 12.68
C VAL A 615 11.56 8.86 13.40
N ILE A 616 10.86 8.31 14.40
CA ILE A 616 11.31 7.13 15.13
C ILE A 616 11.54 5.93 14.20
N PRO A 617 10.58 5.53 13.34
CA PRO A 617 10.80 4.51 12.31
C PRO A 617 12.07 4.75 11.49
N PHE A 618 12.30 5.99 11.05
CA PHE A 618 13.47 6.33 10.25
C PHE A 618 14.79 6.21 11.04
N ILE A 619 14.80 6.57 12.32
CA ILE A 619 15.92 6.31 13.24
C ILE A 619 16.21 4.81 13.33
N ILE A 620 15.18 3.95 13.40
CA ILE A 620 15.36 2.50 13.44
C ILE A 620 16.06 1.98 12.18
N TYR A 621 15.69 2.46 10.98
CA TYR A 621 16.41 2.12 9.75
C TYR A 621 17.90 2.47 9.86
N ARG A 622 18.22 3.69 10.30
CA ARG A 622 19.61 4.17 10.45
C ARG A 622 20.41 3.38 11.47
N LEU A 623 19.80 2.98 12.58
CA LEU A 623 20.44 2.14 13.59
C LEU A 623 20.78 0.76 13.04
N ILE A 624 19.85 0.12 12.31
CA ILE A 624 20.06 -1.18 11.68
C ILE A 624 21.18 -1.10 10.63
N GLU A 625 21.18 -0.05 9.79
CA GLU A 625 22.22 0.15 8.78
C GLU A 625 23.61 0.35 9.40
N ASN A 626 23.67 0.80 10.65
CA ASN A 626 24.88 1.00 11.44
C ASN A 626 25.17 -0.15 12.43
N ASP A 627 24.55 -1.31 12.22
CA ASP A 627 24.75 -2.52 13.03
C ASP A 627 24.39 -2.33 14.53
N ALA A 628 23.59 -1.32 14.85
CA ALA A 628 23.13 -0.97 16.20
C ALA A 628 21.78 -1.64 16.52
N MET A 629 21.73 -2.97 16.41
CA MET A 629 20.51 -3.78 16.56
C MET A 629 19.93 -3.76 17.99
N ASP A 630 20.78 -3.77 19.03
CA ASP A 630 20.33 -3.74 20.43
C ASP A 630 19.69 -2.40 20.81
N PRO A 631 20.28 -1.23 20.47
CA PRO A 631 19.58 0.05 20.59
C PRO A 631 18.25 0.10 19.83
N ALA A 632 18.19 -0.45 18.62
CA ALA A 632 16.95 -0.51 17.84
C ALA A 632 15.85 -1.31 18.57
N ASP A 633 16.18 -2.48 19.12
CA ASP A 633 15.26 -3.29 19.94
C ASP A 633 14.75 -2.49 21.16
N ARG A 634 15.66 -1.81 21.87
CA ARG A 634 15.30 -1.01 23.06
C ARG A 634 14.37 0.15 22.72
N ILE A 635 14.67 0.92 21.67
CA ILE A 635 13.88 2.09 21.26
C ILE A 635 12.48 1.65 20.80
N LEU A 636 12.38 0.58 19.99
CA LEU A 636 11.08 0.03 19.58
C LEU A 636 10.26 -0.41 20.79
N CYS A 637 10.89 -1.03 21.80
CA CYS A 637 10.20 -1.40 23.02
C CYS A 637 9.68 -0.16 23.78
N MET A 638 10.54 0.84 23.95
CA MET A 638 10.26 2.07 24.70
C MET A 638 9.10 2.88 24.11
N TYR A 639 9.03 2.96 22.77
CA TYR A 639 8.04 3.78 22.07
C TYR A 639 6.91 2.98 21.41
N SER A 640 6.75 1.70 21.75
CA SER A 640 5.69 0.82 21.22
C SER A 640 4.29 1.43 21.33
N THR A 641 3.97 2.05 22.46
CA THR A 641 2.67 2.72 22.69
C THR A 641 2.46 3.94 21.80
N LEU A 642 3.52 4.70 21.51
CA LEU A 642 3.47 5.84 20.59
C LEU A 642 3.31 5.35 19.14
N LEU A 643 4.06 4.32 18.75
CA LEU A 643 4.01 3.76 17.40
C LEU A 643 2.64 3.15 17.06
N ALA A 644 1.80 2.84 18.05
CA ALA A 644 0.42 2.45 17.82
C ALA A 644 -0.40 3.54 17.09
N TYR A 645 -0.01 4.82 17.20
CA TYR A 645 -0.62 5.96 16.50
C TYR A 645 -0.02 6.20 15.10
N HIS A 646 1.01 5.44 14.69
CA HIS A 646 1.61 5.61 13.37
C HIS A 646 0.61 5.17 12.28
N PRO A 647 0.26 6.04 11.31
CA PRO A 647 -0.81 5.78 10.34
C PRO A 647 -0.52 4.61 9.40
N PHE A 648 0.76 4.25 9.23
CA PHE A 648 1.22 3.17 8.35
C PHE A 648 2.05 2.12 9.08
N ARG A 649 1.68 1.77 10.31
CA ARG A 649 2.42 0.80 11.15
C ARG A 649 2.59 -0.57 10.48
N PHE A 650 1.58 -1.04 9.75
CA PHE A 650 1.62 -2.33 9.08
C PHE A 650 2.62 -2.29 7.93
N THR A 651 2.53 -1.25 7.10
CA THR A 651 3.49 -1.02 6.01
C THR A 651 4.92 -0.89 6.53
N PHE A 652 5.14 -0.15 7.63
CA PHE A 652 6.46 0.00 8.23
C PHE A 652 7.07 -1.35 8.61
N VAL A 653 6.32 -2.20 9.31
CA VAL A 653 6.77 -3.54 9.72
C VAL A 653 7.04 -4.43 8.51
N ARG A 654 6.20 -4.38 7.47
CA ARG A 654 6.44 -5.13 6.23
C ARG A 654 7.73 -4.67 5.55
N ASP A 655 7.91 -3.36 5.39
CA ASP A 655 9.01 -2.81 4.61
C ASP A 655 10.34 -2.97 5.31
N ILE A 656 10.40 -2.83 6.64
CA ILE A 656 11.64 -3.00 7.38
C ILE A 656 12.12 -4.46 7.38
N LEU A 657 11.21 -5.43 7.51
CA LEU A 657 11.53 -6.86 7.43
C LEU A 657 11.99 -7.24 6.02
N ALA A 658 11.35 -6.69 4.98
CA ALA A 658 11.73 -6.94 3.60
C ALA A 658 13.07 -6.29 3.23
N TYR A 659 13.29 -5.04 3.62
CA TYR A 659 14.49 -4.26 3.25
C TYR A 659 15.76 -4.81 3.89
N PHE A 660 15.66 -5.33 5.11
CA PHE A 660 16.77 -5.93 5.87
C PHE A 660 16.68 -7.47 5.96
N TYR A 661 15.92 -8.12 5.06
CA TYR A 661 15.80 -9.57 5.06
C TYR A 661 17.19 -10.24 5.09
N GLY A 662 17.34 -11.27 5.92
CA GLY A 662 18.61 -11.98 6.13
C GLY A 662 19.64 -11.28 7.03
N HIS A 663 19.41 -10.04 7.45
CA HIS A 663 20.35 -9.26 8.26
C HIS A 663 19.86 -8.98 9.70
N LEU A 664 18.58 -9.27 9.99
CA LEU A 664 17.97 -8.99 11.28
C LEU A 664 18.12 -10.17 12.26
N PRO A 665 18.52 -9.92 13.53
CA PRO A 665 18.51 -10.96 14.54
C PRO A 665 17.08 -11.36 14.93
N PRO A 666 16.80 -12.63 15.26
CA PRO A 666 15.44 -13.11 15.57
C PRO A 666 14.73 -12.31 16.67
N LYS A 667 15.47 -11.89 17.71
CA LYS A 667 14.93 -11.05 18.79
C LYS A 667 14.37 -9.73 18.25
N LEU A 668 15.08 -9.08 17.32
CA LEU A 668 14.65 -7.82 16.73
C LEU A 668 13.47 -8.03 15.77
N ILE A 669 13.40 -9.16 15.05
CA ILE A 669 12.22 -9.52 14.23
C ILE A 669 10.96 -9.57 15.10
N VAL A 670 11.00 -10.29 16.22
CA VAL A 670 9.87 -10.35 17.16
C VAL A 670 9.51 -8.97 17.70
N ARG A 671 10.51 -8.14 18.01
CA ARG A 671 10.29 -6.76 18.47
C ARG A 671 9.60 -5.90 17.40
N ILE A 672 10.02 -6.01 16.15
CA ILE A 672 9.43 -5.31 15.00
C ILE A 672 7.97 -5.76 14.82
N LEU A 673 7.68 -7.06 14.90
CA LEU A 673 6.31 -7.57 14.83
C LEU A 673 5.41 -7.05 15.94
N ASN A 674 5.94 -6.89 17.16
CA ASN A 674 5.21 -6.37 18.32
C ASN A 674 4.83 -4.87 18.19
N VAL A 675 5.33 -4.15 17.18
CA VAL A 675 4.79 -2.83 16.82
C VAL A 675 3.34 -2.97 16.32
N LEU A 676 2.98 -4.15 15.81
CA LEU A 676 1.62 -4.50 15.48
C LEU A 676 0.90 -5.09 16.69
N ASP A 677 -0.41 -4.84 16.78
CA ASP A 677 -1.28 -5.58 17.67
C ASP A 677 -1.54 -6.96 17.06
N ILE A 678 -0.63 -7.91 17.31
CA ILE A 678 -0.63 -9.26 16.72
C ILE A 678 -1.99 -9.96 16.95
N SER A 679 -2.68 -9.64 18.06
CA SER A 679 -3.99 -10.20 18.39
C SER A 679 -5.11 -9.78 17.42
N LYS A 680 -4.97 -8.62 16.78
CA LYS A 680 -5.93 -8.07 15.81
C LYS A 680 -5.61 -8.44 14.36
N ILE A 681 -4.45 -9.05 14.10
CA ILE A 681 -3.99 -9.40 12.76
C ILE A 681 -4.27 -10.88 12.51
N PRO A 682 -4.76 -11.24 11.30
CA PRO A 682 -5.11 -12.63 10.97
C PRO A 682 -3.85 -13.47 10.66
N PHE A 683 -2.94 -13.59 11.62
CA PHE A 683 -1.81 -14.52 11.56
C PHE A 683 -2.30 -15.98 11.66
N SER A 684 -1.57 -16.90 11.04
CA SER A 684 -1.79 -18.34 11.18
C SER A 684 -1.69 -18.76 12.66
N GLU A 685 -2.61 -19.60 13.14
CA GLU A 685 -2.67 -20.00 14.56
C GLU A 685 -1.36 -20.61 15.08
N SER A 686 -0.61 -21.31 14.23
CA SER A 686 0.68 -21.93 14.56
C SER A 686 1.87 -20.98 14.45
N PHE A 687 1.73 -19.78 13.87
CA PHE A 687 2.83 -18.84 13.66
C PHE A 687 3.51 -18.38 14.97
N PRO A 688 2.80 -18.02 16.05
CA PRO A 688 3.44 -17.64 17.31
C PRO A 688 4.31 -18.76 17.92
N GLN A 689 3.94 -20.03 17.69
CA GLN A 689 4.72 -21.18 18.15
C GLN A 689 6.04 -21.32 17.36
N GLN A 690 6.03 -20.94 16.07
CA GLN A 690 7.25 -20.95 15.24
C GLN A 690 8.25 -19.86 15.67
N LEU A 691 7.76 -18.68 16.07
CA LEU A 691 8.62 -17.57 16.53
C LEU A 691 9.31 -17.85 17.87
N THR A 692 8.68 -18.65 18.72
CA THR A 692 9.14 -18.94 20.10
C THR A 692 9.82 -20.30 20.22
N SER A 693 9.96 -21.04 19.12
CA SER A 693 10.55 -22.37 19.10
C SER A 693 12.00 -22.33 19.62
N PRO A 694 12.37 -23.20 20.58
CA PRO A 694 13.73 -23.28 21.11
C PRO A 694 14.74 -23.80 20.07
N ASN A 695 14.27 -24.32 18.94
CA ASN A 695 15.10 -24.81 17.84
C ASN A 695 14.78 -24.01 16.55
N PRO A 696 15.27 -22.76 16.43
CA PRO A 696 14.90 -21.84 15.35
C PRO A 696 15.30 -22.32 13.94
N ALA A 697 16.17 -23.33 13.82
CA ALA A 697 16.66 -23.82 12.54
C ALA A 697 15.72 -24.83 11.82
N VAL A 698 14.65 -25.28 12.47
CA VAL A 698 13.74 -26.28 11.88
C VAL A 698 12.69 -25.57 11.02
N CYS A 699 12.67 -25.89 9.72
CA CYS A 699 11.67 -25.37 8.79
C CYS A 699 10.26 -25.83 9.21
N PRO A 700 9.24 -24.95 9.17
CA PRO A 700 7.87 -25.36 9.41
C PRO A 700 7.44 -26.53 8.50
N PRO A 701 6.52 -27.39 8.96
CA PRO A 701 6.05 -28.52 8.15
C PRO A 701 5.31 -28.04 6.89
N LEU A 702 5.22 -28.88 5.86
CA LEU A 702 4.52 -28.55 4.61
C LEU A 702 3.05 -28.15 4.84
N ASP A 703 2.39 -28.74 5.85
CA ASP A 703 1.01 -28.39 6.24
C ASP A 703 0.85 -26.91 6.64
N TYR A 704 1.90 -26.30 7.22
CA TYR A 704 1.89 -24.88 7.57
C TYR A 704 1.80 -24.02 6.30
N PHE A 705 2.70 -24.25 5.35
CA PHE A 705 2.71 -23.52 4.08
C PHE A 705 1.46 -23.80 3.23
N ALA A 706 0.96 -25.03 3.23
CA ALA A 706 -0.28 -25.38 2.54
C ALA A 706 -1.50 -24.64 3.13
N THR A 707 -1.58 -24.53 4.46
CA THR A 707 -2.64 -23.76 5.15
C THR A 707 -2.54 -22.28 4.82
N LEU A 708 -1.33 -21.73 4.78
CA LEU A 708 -1.08 -20.35 4.37
C LEU A 708 -1.57 -20.08 2.94
N LEU A 709 -1.22 -20.95 1.99
CA LEU A 709 -1.68 -20.85 0.60
C LEU A 709 -3.20 -20.97 0.47
N LEU A 710 -3.84 -21.87 1.23
CA LEU A 710 -5.30 -22.00 1.26
C LEU A 710 -5.95 -20.73 1.80
N GLY A 711 -5.35 -20.09 2.82
CA GLY A 711 -5.79 -18.80 3.33
C GLY A 711 -5.79 -17.71 2.25
N LEU A 712 -4.77 -17.69 1.39
CA LEU A 712 -4.71 -16.79 0.23
C LEU A 712 -5.77 -17.13 -0.83
N VAL A 713 -5.98 -18.41 -1.14
CA VAL A 713 -7.03 -18.84 -2.09
C VAL A 713 -8.40 -18.35 -1.64
N ASN A 714 -8.72 -18.48 -0.35
CA ASN A 714 -10.05 -18.16 0.17
C ASN A 714 -10.32 -16.65 0.30
N ASN A 715 -9.28 -15.83 0.50
CA ASN A 715 -9.45 -14.41 0.86
C ASN A 715 -8.83 -13.41 -0.14
N VAL A 716 -7.94 -13.88 -1.03
CA VAL A 716 -7.16 -13.03 -1.95
C VAL A 716 -7.42 -13.35 -3.41
N ILE A 717 -7.51 -14.63 -3.76
CA ILE A 717 -7.76 -15.03 -5.15
C ILE A 717 -9.27 -14.92 -5.45
N PRO A 718 -9.68 -14.24 -6.54
CA PRO A 718 -11.09 -14.17 -6.93
C PRO A 718 -11.67 -15.58 -7.18
N PRO A 719 -12.89 -15.88 -6.69
CA PRO A 719 -13.48 -17.20 -6.86
C PRO A 719 -13.76 -17.49 -8.34
N LEU A 720 -13.55 -18.74 -8.75
CA LEU A 720 -13.91 -19.21 -10.09
C LEU A 720 -15.44 -19.37 -10.17
N HIS A 721 -16.12 -18.43 -10.84
CA HIS A 721 -17.55 -18.58 -11.13
C HIS A 721 -17.76 -19.63 -12.23
N ASN A 722 -18.18 -20.84 -11.86
CA ASN A 722 -18.71 -21.79 -12.83
C ASN A 722 -20.22 -21.59 -13.00
N ASN A 723 -20.63 -21.02 -14.14
CA ASN A 723 -21.95 -21.28 -14.72
C ASN A 723 -21.91 -22.63 -15.44
N SER A 724 -21.84 -23.75 -14.71
CA SER A 724 -21.98 -25.06 -15.32
C SER A 724 -23.47 -25.43 -15.45
N LYS A 725 -24.15 -24.86 -16.44
CA LYS A 725 -25.24 -25.60 -17.11
C LYS A 725 -24.56 -26.56 -18.09
N SER A 726 -24.01 -27.67 -17.59
CA SER A 726 -23.66 -28.77 -18.49
C SER A 726 -24.97 -29.40 -18.96
N GLY A 727 -25.28 -29.25 -20.25
CA GLY A 727 -26.39 -29.94 -20.87
C GLY A 727 -26.17 -31.45 -20.79
N SER A 728 -27.05 -32.12 -20.06
CA SER A 728 -27.30 -33.56 -20.19
C SER A 728 -28.79 -33.70 -20.43
N MET A 729 -29.19 -33.82 -21.69
CA MET A 729 -30.49 -34.42 -22.01
C MET A 729 -30.37 -35.91 -21.69
N VAL A 730 -31.07 -36.38 -20.65
CA VAL A 730 -31.89 -37.61 -20.63
C VAL A 730 -32.68 -37.65 -19.30
N ASP A 731 -33.99 -37.67 -19.47
CA ASP A 731 -35.12 -38.10 -18.64
C ASP A 731 -35.31 -37.74 -17.16
N ALA A 732 -36.56 -37.29 -16.94
CA ALA A 732 -37.17 -36.87 -15.70
C ALA A 732 -37.60 -38.05 -14.83
N THR A 733 -37.33 -37.98 -13.52
CA THR A 733 -38.31 -38.33 -12.48
C THR A 733 -38.09 -37.49 -11.22
N LYS A 734 -39.18 -36.96 -10.68
CA LYS A 734 -39.26 -36.11 -9.50
C LYS A 734 -39.06 -36.96 -8.24
N HIS A 735 -38.21 -36.53 -7.29
CA HIS A 735 -38.56 -36.51 -5.87
C HIS A 735 -37.61 -35.63 -5.02
N ASN A 736 -38.26 -34.68 -4.34
CA ASN A 736 -37.85 -33.75 -3.28
C ASN A 736 -36.66 -34.14 -2.36
N LYS A 737 -35.60 -33.34 -2.39
CA LYS A 737 -35.04 -32.53 -1.27
C LYS A 737 -33.77 -31.82 -1.77
N PRO A 738 -33.62 -30.49 -1.62
CA PRO A 738 -32.34 -29.85 -1.89
C PRO A 738 -31.30 -30.35 -0.86
N PRO A 739 -30.07 -30.68 -1.27
CA PRO A 739 -29.01 -31.01 -0.32
C PRO A 739 -28.77 -29.77 0.55
N ALA A 740 -28.80 -29.97 1.86
CA ALA A 740 -28.46 -28.95 2.83
C ALA A 740 -27.07 -28.39 2.47
N MET A 741 -26.98 -27.07 2.30
CA MET A 741 -25.71 -26.35 2.46
C MET A 741 -25.14 -26.81 3.81
N SER A 742 -24.08 -27.61 3.76
CA SER A 742 -23.31 -28.03 4.91
C SER A 742 -22.60 -26.80 5.48
N GLN A 743 -23.34 -26.05 6.29
CA GLN A 743 -22.80 -25.14 7.29
C GLN A 743 -22.20 -26.00 8.40
N SER A 744 -20.91 -26.29 8.27
CA SER A 744 -20.09 -26.72 9.40
C SER A 744 -18.66 -26.23 9.20
N GLY A 745 -18.50 -24.91 9.36
CA GLY A 745 -17.23 -24.23 9.65
C GLY A 745 -17.51 -23.21 10.75
N PRO A 746 -16.55 -22.88 11.62
CA PRO A 746 -16.78 -21.97 12.74
C PRO A 746 -17.21 -20.59 12.22
N ALA A 747 -18.46 -20.23 12.51
CA ALA A 747 -19.14 -18.92 12.59
C ALA A 747 -18.56 -17.61 11.95
N ASN A 748 -17.60 -17.63 11.03
CA ASN A 748 -16.96 -16.43 10.48
C ASN A 748 -17.10 -16.28 8.96
N SER A 749 -17.81 -17.18 8.26
CA SER A 749 -18.03 -17.07 6.81
C SER A 749 -19.05 -16.00 6.40
N SER A 750 -19.40 -15.07 7.28
CA SER A 750 -20.17 -13.85 6.99
C SER A 750 -19.33 -12.55 7.06
N GLU A 751 -18.01 -12.61 7.31
CA GLU A 751 -17.10 -11.45 7.25
C GLU A 751 -16.75 -11.03 5.82
N GLY A 752 -17.75 -10.84 4.96
CA GLY A 752 -17.56 -10.25 3.62
C GLY A 752 -17.09 -8.80 3.74
N GLN A 753 -15.85 -8.52 3.31
CA GLN A 753 -15.21 -7.20 3.17
C GLN A 753 -15.42 -6.24 4.37
N LYS A 754 -14.54 -6.35 5.37
CA LYS A 754 -14.40 -5.34 6.43
C LYS A 754 -14.31 -3.93 5.83
N ALA A 755 -15.05 -3.00 6.39
CA ALA A 755 -15.08 -1.61 5.91
C ALA A 755 -13.70 -0.95 6.08
N PHE A 756 -13.38 0.06 5.26
CA PHE A 756 -12.08 0.74 5.28
C PHE A 756 -11.67 1.19 6.69
N HIS A 757 -12.60 1.78 7.46
CA HIS A 757 -12.30 2.23 8.81
C HIS A 757 -11.90 1.11 9.79
N GLN A 758 -12.21 -0.15 9.50
CA GLN A 758 -11.78 -1.30 10.30
C GLN A 758 -10.36 -1.74 9.94
N ILE A 759 -9.91 -1.47 8.70
CA ILE A 759 -8.58 -1.84 8.19
C ILE A 759 -8.05 -0.69 7.34
N GLN A 760 -7.45 0.32 7.99
CA GLN A 760 -6.94 1.52 7.29
C GLN A 760 -5.55 1.32 6.67
N ASP A 761 -4.74 0.40 7.22
CA ASP A 761 -3.44 -0.02 6.69
C ASP A 761 -3.38 -1.55 6.77
N PRO A 762 -3.31 -2.27 5.64
CA PRO A 762 -3.00 -1.79 4.29
C PRO A 762 -4.19 -1.26 3.46
N GLY A 763 -5.39 -1.14 4.04
CA GLY A 763 -6.55 -0.47 3.43
C GLY A 763 -7.66 -1.39 2.94
N THR A 764 -7.38 -2.68 2.72
CA THR A 764 -8.40 -3.69 2.41
C THR A 764 -8.12 -4.99 3.13
N TYR A 765 -9.16 -5.79 3.38
CA TYR A 765 -9.01 -7.10 4.01
C TYR A 765 -8.17 -8.06 3.16
N THR A 766 -8.39 -8.09 1.84
CA THR A 766 -7.60 -8.90 0.91
C THR A 766 -6.11 -8.54 0.98
N GLN A 767 -5.79 -7.24 0.99
CA GLN A 767 -4.39 -6.81 1.11
C GLN A 767 -3.82 -7.11 2.50
N LEU A 768 -4.63 -7.00 3.56
CA LEU A 768 -4.22 -7.39 4.91
C LEU A 768 -3.81 -8.86 4.94
N VAL A 769 -4.63 -9.78 4.41
CA VAL A 769 -4.30 -11.21 4.40
C VAL A 769 -3.04 -11.50 3.57
N LEU A 770 -2.89 -10.88 2.39
CA LEU A 770 -1.70 -11.05 1.57
C LEU A 770 -0.44 -10.55 2.27
N GLU A 771 -0.45 -9.33 2.80
CA GLU A 771 0.72 -8.77 3.46
C GLU A 771 1.01 -9.45 4.80
N THR A 772 0.00 -9.98 5.52
CA THR A 772 0.21 -10.82 6.70
C THR A 772 0.95 -12.11 6.34
N ALA A 773 0.57 -12.77 5.24
CA ALA A 773 1.31 -13.95 4.77
C ALA A 773 2.76 -13.62 4.43
N VAL A 774 3.01 -12.45 3.82
CA VAL A 774 4.38 -11.96 3.56
C VAL A 774 5.14 -11.72 4.87
N LEU A 775 4.52 -11.08 5.87
CA LEU A 775 5.11 -10.88 7.19
C LEU A 775 5.49 -12.19 7.87
N GLU A 776 4.62 -13.21 7.82
CA GLU A 776 4.91 -14.53 8.35
C GLU A 776 6.18 -15.10 7.73
N ILE A 777 6.22 -15.17 6.40
CA ILE A 777 7.36 -15.72 5.64
C ILE A 777 8.66 -14.96 5.94
N LEU A 778 8.63 -13.62 5.97
CA LEU A 778 9.81 -12.80 6.25
C LEU A 778 10.31 -12.94 7.69
N SER A 779 9.45 -13.39 8.61
CA SER A 779 9.77 -13.48 10.05
C SER A 779 10.20 -14.88 10.49
N LEU A 780 10.06 -15.90 9.63
CA LEU A 780 10.47 -17.25 9.97
C LEU A 780 11.99 -17.31 10.15
N PRO A 781 12.49 -18.02 11.18
CA PRO A 781 13.92 -18.15 11.47
C PRO A 781 14.66 -19.14 10.55
N VAL A 782 14.24 -19.26 9.29
CA VAL A 782 14.81 -20.20 8.30
C VAL A 782 15.18 -19.50 7.00
N SER A 783 16.03 -20.15 6.21
CA SER A 783 16.52 -19.57 4.96
C SER A 783 15.43 -19.49 3.88
N ALA A 784 15.52 -18.50 3.00
CA ALA A 784 14.66 -18.39 1.82
C ALA A 784 14.67 -19.67 0.97
N SER A 785 15.81 -20.35 0.88
CA SER A 785 15.96 -21.60 0.12
C SER A 785 15.03 -22.70 0.65
N GLN A 786 15.01 -22.92 1.97
CA GLN A 786 14.16 -23.93 2.61
C GLN A 786 12.66 -23.62 2.47
N ILE A 787 12.28 -22.35 2.58
CA ILE A 787 10.90 -21.90 2.41
C ILE A 787 10.45 -22.14 0.96
N VAL A 788 11.25 -21.71 -0.01
CA VAL A 788 10.96 -21.89 -1.43
C VAL A 788 10.89 -23.37 -1.79
N GLN A 789 11.81 -24.19 -1.32
CA GLN A 789 11.78 -25.63 -1.52
C GLN A 789 10.49 -26.26 -0.99
N SER A 790 10.04 -25.87 0.20
CA SER A 790 8.79 -26.34 0.80
C SER A 790 7.56 -25.95 -0.04
N LEU A 791 7.49 -24.69 -0.48
CA LEU A 791 6.43 -24.20 -1.35
C LEU A 791 6.42 -24.92 -2.71
N VAL A 792 7.57 -25.06 -3.35
CA VAL A 792 7.71 -25.77 -4.63
C VAL A 792 7.34 -27.25 -4.47
N GLN A 793 7.72 -27.90 -3.38
CA GLN A 793 7.37 -29.29 -3.11
C GLN A 793 5.86 -29.51 -2.98
N ILE A 794 5.12 -28.55 -2.38
CA ILE A 794 3.65 -28.59 -2.33
C ILE A 794 3.08 -28.51 -3.74
N ILE A 795 3.56 -27.57 -4.55
CA ILE A 795 3.08 -27.36 -5.93
C ILE A 795 3.34 -28.56 -6.84
N VAL A 796 4.53 -29.16 -6.75
CA VAL A 796 4.90 -30.33 -7.56
C VAL A 796 3.98 -31.52 -7.26
N ASN A 797 3.58 -31.72 -5.99
CA ASN A 797 2.81 -32.89 -5.55
C ASN A 797 1.31 -32.64 -5.39
N ILE A 798 0.80 -31.49 -5.84
CA ILE A 798 -0.52 -30.98 -5.43
C ILE A 798 -1.70 -31.87 -5.85
N GLN A 799 -1.69 -32.39 -7.09
CA GLN A 799 -2.80 -33.22 -7.60
C GLN A 799 -2.80 -34.64 -7.04
N PRO A 800 -1.69 -35.41 -7.05
CA PRO A 800 -1.63 -36.71 -6.40
C PRO A 800 -2.10 -36.65 -4.94
N THR A 801 -1.68 -35.60 -4.23
CA THR A 801 -1.97 -35.39 -2.81
C THR A 801 -3.47 -35.08 -2.55
N LEU A 802 -4.10 -34.29 -3.43
CA LEU A 802 -5.53 -33.95 -3.32
C LEU A 802 -6.47 -35.09 -3.78
N ILE A 803 -6.02 -35.97 -4.67
CA ILE A 803 -6.80 -37.14 -5.13
C ILE A 803 -6.79 -38.24 -4.06
N GLN A 804 -5.64 -38.50 -3.43
CA GLN A 804 -5.51 -39.49 -2.34
C GLN A 804 -6.40 -39.17 -1.13
N SER A 805 -6.66 -37.89 -0.83
CA SER A 805 -7.55 -37.49 0.28
C SER A 805 -9.04 -37.84 0.10
N ASN A 806 -9.48 -38.17 -1.12
CA ASN A 806 -10.88 -38.48 -1.41
C ASN A 806 -11.17 -40.00 -1.34
N GLY A 807 -10.15 -40.83 -1.10
CA GLY A 807 -10.21 -42.29 -1.08
C GLY A 807 -10.80 -42.86 0.22
N GLY A 808 -12.01 -42.44 0.58
CA GLY A 808 -12.76 -42.92 1.74
C GLY A 808 -14.11 -43.54 1.39
N LEU A 809 -14.28 -44.13 0.19
CA LEU A 809 -15.40 -44.99 -0.17
C LEU A 809 -15.01 -45.87 -1.36
N GLN A 810 -14.81 -47.16 -1.12
CA GLN A 810 -14.67 -48.15 -2.19
C GLN A 810 -16.04 -48.37 -2.85
N SER A 811 -16.11 -48.11 -4.16
CA SER A 811 -17.17 -48.58 -5.04
C SER A 811 -16.50 -48.95 -6.36
N GLY A 812 -16.39 -50.26 -6.63
CA GLY A 812 -15.82 -50.78 -7.86
C GLY A 812 -16.69 -50.46 -9.07
N SER A 813 -16.08 -49.87 -10.09
CA SER A 813 -16.56 -49.97 -11.47
C SER A 813 -15.37 -50.01 -12.42
N THR A 814 -15.30 -51.11 -13.16
CA THR A 814 -14.35 -51.40 -14.24
C THR A 814 -14.60 -50.47 -15.43
N GLY A 815 -13.68 -49.54 -15.68
CA GLY A 815 -13.54 -48.78 -16.91
C GLY A 815 -12.10 -48.91 -17.44
N GLN A 816 -11.95 -49.26 -18.70
CA GLN A 816 -10.67 -49.60 -19.36
C GLN A 816 -9.61 -48.51 -19.18
N GLY A 817 -8.51 -48.86 -18.51
CA GLY A 817 -7.37 -47.98 -18.28
C GLY A 817 -6.50 -47.83 -19.52
N SER A 818 -6.33 -46.58 -19.96
CA SER A 818 -5.21 -46.15 -20.79
C SER A 818 -3.93 -46.27 -19.95
N VAL A 819 -3.01 -47.12 -20.38
CA VAL A 819 -1.68 -47.27 -19.78
C VAL A 819 -0.85 -46.03 -20.15
N LEU A 820 -0.85 -45.03 -19.27
CA LEU A 820 -0.09 -43.78 -19.42
C LEU A 820 1.21 -43.83 -18.59
N PRO A 821 2.32 -43.21 -19.04
CA PRO A 821 3.55 -43.11 -18.25
C PRO A 821 3.37 -42.06 -17.15
N THR A 822 3.00 -42.49 -15.95
CA THR A 822 3.02 -41.64 -14.76
C THR A 822 4.45 -41.45 -14.27
N SER A 823 4.86 -40.19 -14.09
CA SER A 823 6.05 -39.85 -13.29
C SER A 823 5.77 -40.17 -11.81
N PRO A 824 6.74 -40.60 -10.99
CA PRO A 824 6.43 -41.27 -9.73
C PRO A 824 6.04 -40.28 -8.63
N SER A 825 4.81 -40.37 -8.15
CA SER A 825 4.44 -40.00 -6.78
C SER A 825 3.36 -40.93 -6.18
N GLY A 826 3.32 -42.19 -6.64
CA GLY A 826 2.51 -43.27 -6.05
C GLY A 826 2.74 -44.58 -6.79
N GLY A 827 3.06 -45.65 -6.07
CA GLY A 827 3.56 -46.92 -6.62
C GLY A 827 2.60 -47.64 -7.56
N SER A 828 3.17 -48.17 -8.65
CA SER A 828 2.59 -49.29 -9.40
C SER A 828 3.03 -50.59 -8.70
N SER A 829 2.04 -51.39 -8.31
CA SER A 829 2.21 -52.80 -8.00
C SER A 829 2.68 -53.52 -9.26
N ASP A 830 3.95 -53.93 -9.30
CA ASP A 830 4.42 -55.20 -9.87
C ASP A 830 5.95 -55.19 -9.97
N SER A 831 6.62 -55.70 -8.93
CA SER A 831 7.85 -56.49 -9.06
C SER A 831 8.34 -56.93 -7.67
N LEU A 832 8.31 -58.23 -7.46
CA LEU A 832 8.94 -58.91 -6.33
C LEU A 832 10.47 -58.81 -6.46
N GLY A 833 11.14 -58.29 -5.44
CA GLY A 833 12.55 -58.59 -5.15
C GLY A 833 13.51 -57.40 -5.13
N ALA A 834 14.29 -57.34 -4.04
CA ALA A 834 15.50 -56.53 -3.78
C ALA A 834 15.32 -55.18 -3.06
N SER A 835 15.57 -55.28 -1.75
CA SER A 835 15.86 -54.25 -0.75
C SER A 835 16.64 -53.02 -1.25
N ARG A 836 15.99 -51.85 -1.22
CA ARG A 836 16.63 -50.54 -1.00
C ARG A 836 15.75 -49.67 -0.10
N SER A 837 16.36 -49.13 0.95
CA SER A 837 15.77 -48.32 2.01
C SER A 837 15.14 -47.02 1.50
N THR A 838 13.84 -46.83 1.76
CA THR A 838 13.09 -45.59 1.62
C THR A 838 13.50 -44.56 2.70
N PRO A 839 13.72 -43.27 2.37
CA PRO A 839 13.63 -42.21 3.37
C PRO A 839 12.15 -41.92 3.65
N SER A 840 11.77 -41.93 4.92
CA SER A 840 10.43 -41.63 5.40
C SER A 840 10.08 -40.15 5.22
N ASN A 841 9.36 -39.79 4.16
CA ASN A 841 8.71 -38.47 4.07
C ASN A 841 7.40 -38.50 4.87
N SER A 842 7.29 -37.66 5.90
CA SER A 842 6.06 -37.42 6.65
C SER A 842 5.01 -36.81 5.71
N GLY A 843 3.92 -37.54 5.46
CA GLY A 843 2.83 -37.12 4.57
C GLY A 843 2.02 -35.93 5.10
N ILE A 844 1.58 -35.08 4.16
CA ILE A 844 0.67 -33.95 4.37
C ILE A 844 -0.71 -34.52 4.77
N ASN A 845 -1.32 -34.04 5.86
CA ASN A 845 -2.62 -34.57 6.33
C ASN A 845 -3.78 -33.93 5.52
N THR A 846 -4.12 -34.50 4.37
CA THR A 846 -4.86 -33.79 3.30
C THR A 846 -6.38 -33.95 3.25
N SER A 847 -6.95 -34.83 4.10
CA SER A 847 -8.40 -35.07 4.18
C SER A 847 -9.24 -33.83 4.55
N ASN A 848 -8.60 -32.74 5.02
CA ASN A 848 -9.24 -31.49 5.43
C ASN A 848 -9.22 -30.34 4.39
N PHE A 849 -8.48 -30.44 3.27
CA PHE A 849 -8.28 -29.28 2.37
C PHE A 849 -9.47 -29.03 1.42
N ALA A 850 -9.94 -30.07 0.71
CA ALA A 850 -11.07 -29.94 -0.22
C ALA A 850 -12.36 -29.56 0.50
N SER A 851 -12.64 -30.21 1.65
CA SER A 851 -13.84 -29.98 2.48
C SER A 851 -13.90 -28.57 3.07
N ARG A 852 -12.75 -27.95 3.41
CA ARG A 852 -12.68 -26.57 3.93
C ARG A 852 -12.74 -25.49 2.85
N SER A 853 -12.41 -25.82 1.61
CA SER A 853 -12.30 -24.84 0.50
C SER A 853 -13.59 -24.65 -0.30
N GLY A 854 -14.47 -25.67 -0.35
CA GLY A 854 -15.66 -25.66 -1.19
C GLY A 854 -15.39 -25.85 -2.70
N TYR A 855 -14.13 -26.01 -3.11
CA TYR A 855 -13.74 -26.27 -4.51
C TYR A 855 -13.53 -27.76 -4.79
N THR A 856 -13.63 -28.16 -6.06
CA THR A 856 -13.18 -29.49 -6.48
C THR A 856 -11.66 -29.60 -6.38
N CYS A 857 -11.12 -30.81 -6.16
CA CYS A 857 -9.67 -31.04 -6.08
C CYS A 857 -8.92 -30.49 -7.31
N GLN A 858 -9.52 -30.57 -8.50
CA GLN A 858 -8.94 -30.04 -9.74
C GLN A 858 -8.85 -28.51 -9.73
N GLN A 859 -9.94 -27.81 -9.37
CA GLN A 859 -9.97 -26.34 -9.31
C GLN A 859 -9.01 -25.80 -8.24
N LEU A 860 -8.97 -26.45 -7.07
CA LEU A 860 -8.12 -26.06 -5.97
C LEU A 860 -6.63 -26.11 -6.34
N SER A 861 -6.21 -27.09 -7.17
CA SER A 861 -4.81 -27.21 -7.61
C SER A 861 -4.31 -25.96 -8.34
N CYS A 862 -5.08 -25.42 -9.30
CA CYS A 862 -4.71 -24.24 -10.06
C CYS A 862 -4.71 -22.98 -9.19
N LEU A 863 -5.68 -22.86 -8.27
CA LEU A 863 -5.77 -21.72 -7.35
C LEU A 863 -4.60 -21.68 -6.37
N LEU A 864 -4.15 -22.84 -5.87
CA LEU A 864 -2.98 -22.93 -4.99
C LEU A 864 -1.68 -22.58 -5.72
N ILE A 865 -1.52 -22.99 -6.99
CA ILE A 865 -0.41 -22.55 -7.85
C ILE A 865 -0.43 -21.03 -7.99
N GLN A 866 -1.59 -20.45 -8.27
CA GLN A 866 -1.76 -19.01 -8.42
C GLN A 866 -1.44 -18.24 -7.12
N ALA A 867 -1.92 -18.75 -5.98
CA ALA A 867 -1.63 -18.18 -4.67
C ALA A 867 -0.13 -18.22 -4.34
N CYS A 868 0.54 -19.33 -4.66
CA CYS A 868 1.98 -19.48 -4.45
C CYS A 868 2.79 -18.52 -5.31
N GLY A 869 2.46 -18.40 -6.60
CA GLY A 869 3.11 -17.45 -7.51
C GLY A 869 2.91 -16.00 -7.07
N LEU A 870 1.70 -15.64 -6.63
CA LEU A 870 1.40 -14.31 -6.07
C LEU A 870 2.21 -14.04 -4.79
N LEU A 871 2.23 -14.97 -3.83
CA LEU A 871 2.97 -14.83 -2.57
C LEU A 871 4.46 -14.62 -2.83
N LEU A 872 5.06 -15.47 -3.66
CA LEU A 872 6.48 -15.38 -4.00
C LEU A 872 6.83 -14.05 -4.65
N ALA A 873 5.96 -13.48 -5.48
CA ALA A 873 6.17 -12.19 -6.13
C ALA A 873 6.12 -10.99 -5.18
N GLN A 874 5.59 -11.14 -3.96
CA GLN A 874 5.57 -10.09 -2.94
C GLN A 874 6.83 -10.07 -2.05
N LEU A 875 7.71 -11.07 -2.19
CA LEU A 875 8.91 -11.25 -1.37
C LEU A 875 10.15 -10.58 -2.00
N PRO A 876 11.22 -10.32 -1.23
CA PRO A 876 12.48 -9.79 -1.75
C PRO A 876 13.14 -10.70 -2.79
N SER A 877 14.03 -10.13 -3.61
CA SER A 877 14.74 -10.82 -4.69
C SER A 877 15.51 -12.08 -4.27
N ASP A 878 15.91 -12.17 -3.00
CA ASP A 878 16.53 -13.37 -2.41
C ASP A 878 15.66 -14.62 -2.62
N PHE A 879 14.34 -14.51 -2.43
CA PHE A 879 13.41 -15.61 -2.67
C PHE A 879 13.26 -15.92 -4.16
N HIS A 880 13.29 -14.90 -5.02
CA HIS A 880 13.18 -15.08 -6.46
C HIS A 880 14.36 -15.88 -7.02
N PHE A 881 15.57 -15.56 -6.58
CA PHE A 881 16.77 -16.30 -6.98
C PHE A 881 16.69 -17.77 -6.55
N GLN A 882 16.26 -18.04 -5.30
CA GLN A 882 16.06 -19.40 -4.82
C GLN A 882 14.97 -20.14 -5.62
N LEU A 883 13.89 -19.45 -6.01
CA LEU A 883 12.84 -20.01 -6.86
C LEU A 883 13.41 -20.43 -8.22
N TYR A 884 14.24 -19.60 -8.85
CA TYR A 884 14.87 -19.93 -10.13
C TYR A 884 15.78 -21.16 -10.03
N LEU A 885 16.56 -21.26 -8.96
CA LEU A 885 17.42 -22.43 -8.73
C LEU A 885 16.59 -23.70 -8.50
N GLU A 886 15.60 -23.63 -7.62
CA GLU A 886 14.79 -24.79 -7.22
C GLU A 886 13.90 -25.30 -8.37
N THR A 887 13.26 -24.39 -9.11
CA THR A 887 12.48 -24.76 -10.30
C THR A 887 13.36 -25.40 -11.38
N THR A 888 14.57 -24.88 -11.59
CA THR A 888 15.54 -25.48 -12.53
C THR A 888 16.01 -26.85 -12.07
N ARG A 889 16.24 -27.04 -10.76
CA ARG A 889 16.58 -28.34 -10.16
C ARG A 889 15.48 -29.37 -10.43
N VAL A 890 14.22 -29.03 -10.17
CA VAL A 890 13.05 -29.90 -10.43
C VAL A 890 12.93 -30.26 -11.92
N ILE A 891 13.20 -29.32 -12.83
CA ILE A 891 13.21 -29.59 -14.27
C ILE A 891 14.32 -30.59 -14.61
N LYS A 892 15.56 -30.36 -14.16
CA LYS A 892 16.72 -31.22 -14.49
C LYS A 892 16.66 -32.61 -13.89
N GLU A 893 16.17 -32.75 -12.66
CA GLU A 893 16.09 -34.03 -11.95
C GLU A 893 14.94 -34.92 -12.46
N ASN A 894 14.09 -34.42 -13.36
CA ASN A 894 12.99 -35.19 -13.89
C ASN A 894 13.47 -36.34 -14.79
N TRP A 895 12.85 -37.51 -14.65
CA TRP A 895 13.34 -38.79 -15.19
C TRP A 895 13.40 -38.84 -16.72
N TRP A 896 12.51 -38.15 -17.44
CA TRP A 896 12.47 -38.10 -18.91
C TRP A 896 13.62 -37.28 -19.53
N LEU A 897 14.34 -36.50 -18.73
CA LEU A 897 15.55 -35.77 -19.16
C LEU A 897 16.85 -36.49 -18.75
N THR A 898 16.76 -37.55 -17.93
CA THR A 898 17.92 -38.25 -17.35
C THR A 898 18.02 -39.72 -17.76
N ASP A 899 16.92 -40.37 -18.14
CA ASP A 899 16.89 -41.76 -18.62
C ASP A 899 16.89 -41.85 -20.17
N TRP A 900 18.06 -42.14 -20.73
CA TRP A 900 18.30 -42.25 -22.18
C TRP A 900 17.78 -43.56 -22.80
N LYS A 901 17.10 -44.43 -22.03
CA LYS A 901 16.65 -45.75 -22.50
C LYS A 901 15.22 -45.79 -23.05
N ARG A 902 14.49 -44.66 -23.04
CA ARG A 902 13.08 -44.57 -23.45
C ARG A 902 12.91 -44.12 -24.90
N SER A 903 11.77 -44.44 -25.50
CA SER A 903 11.48 -44.15 -26.91
C SER A 903 11.17 -42.65 -27.12
N LEU A 904 11.50 -42.13 -28.31
CA LEU A 904 11.27 -40.71 -28.65
C LEU A 904 9.79 -40.30 -28.50
N GLY A 905 8.85 -41.19 -28.85
CA GLY A 905 7.41 -40.93 -28.72
C GLY A 905 6.89 -40.84 -27.28
N GLU A 906 7.50 -41.55 -26.32
CA GLU A 906 7.18 -41.41 -24.89
C GLU A 906 7.62 -40.04 -24.36
N ILE A 907 8.80 -39.57 -24.81
CA ILE A 907 9.35 -38.25 -24.44
C ILE A 907 8.47 -37.14 -25.02
N ASP A 908 8.09 -37.21 -26.30
CA ASP A 908 7.23 -36.21 -26.94
C ASP A 908 5.82 -36.16 -26.31
N SER A 909 5.26 -37.30 -25.91
CA SER A 909 3.99 -37.35 -25.19
C SER A 909 4.10 -36.68 -23.81
N ALA A 910 5.17 -36.96 -23.05
CA ALA A 910 5.42 -36.33 -21.76
C ALA A 910 5.62 -34.80 -21.86
N VAL A 911 6.34 -34.35 -22.90
CA VAL A 911 6.45 -32.92 -23.25
C VAL A 911 5.07 -32.34 -23.54
N GLY A 912 4.27 -33.00 -24.37
CA GLY A 912 2.91 -32.57 -24.72
C GLY A 912 2.07 -32.30 -23.48
N TYR A 913 2.03 -33.24 -22.53
CA TYR A 913 1.31 -33.08 -21.26
C TYR A 913 1.90 -31.98 -20.37
N ALA A 914 3.22 -31.83 -20.31
CA ALA A 914 3.87 -30.77 -19.54
C ALA A 914 3.60 -29.35 -20.10
N LEU A 915 3.27 -29.25 -21.39
CA LEU A 915 2.95 -27.98 -22.04
C LEU A 915 1.44 -27.64 -22.05
N LEU A 916 0.59 -28.58 -21.63
CA LEU A 916 -0.86 -28.36 -21.57
C LEU A 916 -1.23 -27.19 -20.66
N ASP A 917 -2.40 -26.63 -20.92
CA ASP A 917 -3.02 -25.68 -20.01
C ASP A 917 -3.22 -26.33 -18.63
N PRO A 918 -2.78 -25.68 -17.52
CA PRO A 918 -2.84 -26.30 -16.20
C PRO A 918 -4.28 -26.59 -15.74
N THR A 919 -5.27 -25.84 -16.20
CA THR A 919 -6.68 -26.10 -15.86
C THR A 919 -7.21 -27.34 -16.57
N TRP A 920 -6.83 -27.54 -17.83
CA TRP A 920 -7.18 -28.75 -18.58
C TRP A 920 -6.42 -29.96 -18.05
N ALA A 921 -5.12 -29.80 -17.80
CA ALA A 921 -4.30 -30.86 -17.22
C ALA A 921 -4.81 -31.29 -15.83
N ALA A 922 -5.35 -30.36 -15.05
CA ALA A 922 -6.02 -30.69 -13.79
C ALA A 922 -7.35 -31.41 -13.97
N GLN A 923 -8.18 -30.99 -14.93
CA GLN A 923 -9.47 -31.63 -15.21
C GLN A 923 -9.29 -33.07 -15.70
N ASP A 924 -8.31 -33.29 -16.57
CA ASP A 924 -8.06 -34.60 -17.20
C ASP A 924 -7.10 -35.49 -16.38
N ASN A 925 -6.66 -35.04 -15.20
CA ASN A 925 -5.66 -35.70 -14.36
C ASN A 925 -4.34 -36.03 -15.11
N THR A 926 -3.92 -35.14 -16.01
CA THR A 926 -2.70 -35.27 -16.81
C THR A 926 -1.59 -34.30 -16.38
N SER A 927 -1.76 -33.57 -15.27
CA SER A 927 -0.73 -32.62 -14.83
C SER A 927 0.54 -33.31 -14.35
N THR A 928 1.65 -32.69 -14.75
CA THR A 928 3.00 -33.17 -14.47
C THR A 928 3.69 -32.18 -13.54
N ALA A 929 4.74 -32.65 -12.86
CA ALA A 929 5.60 -31.79 -12.05
C ALA A 929 6.10 -30.57 -12.84
N ILE A 930 6.55 -30.78 -14.08
CA ILE A 930 7.06 -29.69 -14.94
C ILE A 930 5.93 -28.75 -15.37
N GLY A 931 4.75 -29.26 -15.74
CA GLY A 931 3.59 -28.42 -16.04
C GLY A 931 3.20 -27.51 -14.86
N ASN A 932 3.21 -28.05 -13.64
CA ASN A 932 2.93 -27.28 -12.42
C ASN A 932 4.00 -26.20 -12.14
N ILE A 933 5.29 -26.53 -12.37
CA ILE A 933 6.39 -25.55 -12.24
C ILE A 933 6.27 -24.43 -13.27
N VAL A 934 5.96 -24.77 -14.53
CA VAL A 934 5.76 -23.78 -15.59
C VAL A 934 4.60 -22.85 -15.23
N ALA A 935 3.47 -23.41 -14.77
CA ALA A 935 2.32 -22.63 -14.31
C ALA A 935 2.65 -21.74 -13.10
N LEU A 936 3.44 -22.24 -12.14
CA LEU A 936 3.93 -21.47 -11.01
C LEU A 936 4.78 -20.29 -11.46
N LEU A 937 5.74 -20.52 -12.36
CA LEU A 937 6.60 -19.48 -12.91
C LEU A 937 5.78 -18.43 -13.67
N HIS A 938 4.78 -18.83 -14.46
CA HIS A 938 3.89 -17.89 -15.15
C HIS A 938 3.08 -17.04 -14.17
N SER A 939 2.50 -17.65 -13.15
CA SER A 939 1.78 -16.92 -12.10
C SER A 939 2.70 -15.97 -11.34
N PHE A 940 3.93 -16.38 -11.05
CA PHE A 940 4.94 -15.55 -10.42
C PHE A 940 5.31 -14.36 -11.32
N PHE A 941 5.69 -14.61 -12.58
CA PHE A 941 6.08 -13.58 -13.53
C PHE A 941 4.96 -12.59 -13.85
N SER A 942 3.70 -13.01 -13.88
CA SER A 942 2.57 -12.11 -14.11
C SER A 942 2.48 -11.02 -13.05
N ASN A 943 2.89 -11.34 -11.81
CA ASN A 943 2.83 -10.43 -10.65
C ASN A 943 4.13 -9.65 -10.40
N LEU A 944 5.22 -9.94 -11.10
CA LEU A 944 6.47 -9.19 -10.93
C LEU A 944 6.46 -7.82 -11.64
N PRO A 945 7.14 -6.81 -11.06
CA PRO A 945 7.47 -5.56 -11.76
C PRO A 945 8.43 -5.83 -12.94
N GLN A 946 8.46 -4.94 -13.94
CA GLN A 946 9.28 -5.13 -15.14
C GLN A 946 10.77 -5.25 -14.82
N GLU A 947 11.30 -4.45 -13.89
CA GLU A 947 12.71 -4.52 -13.47
C GLU A 947 13.13 -5.92 -13.02
N TRP A 948 12.30 -6.58 -12.21
CA TRP A 948 12.64 -7.89 -11.64
C TRP A 948 12.51 -9.05 -12.62
N LEU A 949 11.80 -8.86 -13.74
CA LEU A 949 11.74 -9.86 -14.82
C LEU A 949 13.09 -10.09 -15.47
N GLU A 950 14.03 -9.14 -15.38
CA GLU A 950 15.40 -9.37 -15.84
C GLU A 950 15.99 -10.61 -15.18
N GLY A 951 15.71 -10.89 -13.90
CA GLY A 951 16.21 -12.06 -13.19
C GLY A 951 15.83 -13.42 -13.79
N ALA A 952 14.77 -13.51 -14.61
CA ALA A 952 14.30 -14.76 -15.20
C ALA A 952 15.37 -15.44 -16.09
N HIS A 953 16.35 -14.67 -16.60
CA HIS A 953 17.45 -15.21 -17.39
C HIS A 953 18.31 -16.24 -16.64
N VAL A 954 18.30 -16.21 -15.30
CA VAL A 954 19.01 -17.19 -14.46
C VAL A 954 18.52 -18.60 -14.72
N ILE A 955 17.21 -18.80 -14.95
CA ILE A 955 16.63 -20.12 -15.25
C ILE A 955 17.30 -20.72 -16.49
N ILE A 956 17.40 -19.93 -17.57
CA ILE A 956 18.00 -20.40 -18.83
C ILE A 956 19.49 -20.68 -18.65
N LYS A 957 20.24 -19.78 -18.01
CA LYS A 957 21.66 -20.01 -17.71
C LYS A 957 21.88 -21.29 -16.92
N GLN A 958 21.00 -21.57 -15.95
CA GLN A 958 21.08 -22.79 -15.16
C GLN A 958 20.68 -24.01 -15.98
N LEU A 959 19.71 -23.93 -16.89
CA LEU A 959 19.34 -25.04 -17.78
C LEU A 959 20.41 -25.37 -18.82
N GLN A 960 21.23 -24.40 -19.24
CA GLN A 960 22.28 -24.62 -20.24
C GLN A 960 23.36 -25.64 -19.82
N PRO A 961 23.95 -26.38 -20.78
CA PRO A 961 23.63 -26.38 -22.21
C PRO A 961 22.33 -27.14 -22.52
N ILE A 962 21.46 -26.56 -23.36
CA ILE A 962 20.22 -27.20 -23.82
C ILE A 962 20.55 -28.12 -25.00
N LYS A 963 20.24 -29.42 -24.88
CA LYS A 963 20.66 -30.45 -25.86
C LYS A 963 19.51 -31.13 -26.61
N SER A 964 18.25 -30.84 -26.30
CA SER A 964 17.09 -31.52 -26.89
C SER A 964 15.98 -30.53 -27.22
N VAL A 965 15.17 -30.87 -28.24
CA VAL A 965 13.98 -30.10 -28.65
C VAL A 965 12.95 -30.04 -27.52
N ALA A 966 12.78 -31.12 -26.76
CA ALA A 966 11.92 -31.17 -25.57
C ALA A 966 12.28 -30.07 -24.55
N MET A 967 13.56 -29.97 -24.20
CA MET A 967 14.04 -28.99 -23.22
C MET A 967 14.01 -27.56 -23.78
N LEU A 968 14.20 -27.42 -25.09
CA LEU A 968 14.00 -26.16 -25.81
C LEU A 968 12.54 -25.69 -25.74
N ARG A 969 11.55 -26.56 -25.99
CA ARG A 969 10.12 -26.22 -25.87
C ARG A 969 9.73 -25.80 -24.46
N ILE A 970 10.25 -26.47 -23.43
CA ILE A 970 10.03 -26.07 -22.02
C ILE A 970 10.61 -24.67 -21.77
N ALA A 971 11.84 -24.40 -22.20
CA ALA A 971 12.48 -23.10 -22.03
C ALA A 971 11.69 -21.98 -22.75
N PHE A 972 11.24 -22.23 -23.99
CA PHE A 972 10.39 -21.31 -24.74
C PHE A 972 9.03 -21.12 -24.06
N ARG A 973 8.44 -22.17 -23.49
CA ARG A 973 7.18 -22.08 -22.73
C ARG A 973 7.33 -21.25 -21.47
N ILE A 974 8.46 -21.33 -20.77
CA ILE A 974 8.72 -20.54 -19.55
C ILE A 974 8.91 -19.05 -19.90
N ILE A 975 9.78 -18.74 -20.87
CA ILE A 975 10.24 -17.37 -21.14
C ILE A 975 9.41 -16.66 -22.21
N GLY A 976 8.92 -17.38 -23.21
CA GLY A 976 8.20 -16.80 -24.35
C GLY A 976 7.01 -15.92 -23.96
N PRO A 977 6.16 -16.31 -23.00
CA PRO A 977 5.05 -15.48 -22.51
C PRO A 977 5.47 -14.16 -21.84
N LEU A 978 6.76 -13.96 -21.53
CA LEU A 978 7.27 -12.68 -21.01
C LEU A 978 7.43 -11.62 -22.10
N LEU A 979 7.73 -12.01 -23.34
CA LEU A 979 7.98 -11.07 -24.44
C LEU A 979 6.82 -10.06 -24.61
N PRO A 980 5.54 -10.46 -24.56
CA PRO A 980 4.42 -9.52 -24.58
C PRO A 980 4.45 -8.46 -23.47
N LYS A 981 4.81 -8.87 -22.24
CA LYS A 981 4.88 -7.99 -21.07
C LYS A 981 6.08 -7.03 -21.15
N LEU A 982 7.11 -7.41 -21.91
CA LEU A 982 8.35 -6.65 -22.10
C LEU A 982 8.34 -5.75 -23.34
N ALA A 983 7.27 -5.76 -24.15
CA ALA A 983 7.22 -4.98 -25.39
C ALA A 983 7.44 -3.47 -25.20
N ASN A 984 7.04 -2.92 -24.04
CA ASN A 984 7.28 -1.52 -23.69
C ASN A 984 8.68 -1.28 -23.08
N ALA A 985 9.41 -2.34 -22.75
CA ALA A 985 10.75 -2.32 -22.17
C ALA A 985 11.78 -2.86 -23.20
N HIS A 986 12.01 -2.09 -24.26
CA HIS A 986 12.76 -2.52 -25.47
C HIS A 986 14.08 -3.23 -25.16
N SER A 987 14.89 -2.65 -24.27
CA SER A 987 16.18 -3.21 -23.89
C SER A 987 16.06 -4.61 -23.26
N LEU A 988 15.05 -4.81 -22.41
CA LEU A 988 14.80 -6.09 -21.75
C LEU A 988 14.15 -7.10 -22.70
N PHE A 989 13.30 -6.65 -23.61
CA PHE A 989 12.74 -7.47 -24.70
C PHE A 989 13.85 -8.06 -25.56
N ILE A 990 14.76 -7.22 -26.08
CA ILE A 990 15.88 -7.65 -26.92
C ILE A 990 16.80 -8.62 -26.18
N LYS A 991 17.14 -8.34 -24.91
CA LYS A 991 17.91 -9.26 -24.07
C LYS A 991 17.23 -10.63 -23.94
N THR A 992 15.92 -10.64 -23.70
CA THR A 992 15.14 -11.87 -23.52
C THR A 992 15.00 -12.67 -24.82
N LEU A 993 14.76 -12.00 -25.94
CA LEU A 993 14.72 -12.64 -27.26
C LEU A 993 16.10 -13.19 -27.65
N SER A 994 17.17 -12.45 -27.39
CA SER A 994 18.55 -12.90 -27.61
C SER A 994 18.86 -14.18 -26.81
N LEU A 995 18.38 -14.26 -25.56
CA LEU A 995 18.52 -15.44 -24.72
C LEU A 995 17.80 -16.67 -25.32
N LEU A 996 16.58 -16.51 -25.85
CA LEU A 996 15.83 -17.56 -26.54
C LEU A 996 16.53 -18.01 -27.84
N LEU A 997 17.07 -17.07 -28.61
CA LEU A 997 17.82 -17.37 -29.83
C LEU A 997 19.14 -18.09 -29.52
N SER A 998 19.82 -17.73 -28.42
CA SER A 998 21.04 -18.40 -27.97
C SER A 998 20.82 -19.89 -27.69
N ILE A 999 19.76 -20.25 -26.96
CA ILE A 999 19.44 -21.65 -26.69
C ILE A 999 18.91 -22.41 -27.92
N LEU A 1000 18.31 -21.70 -28.89
CA LEU A 1000 17.99 -22.29 -30.19
C LEU A 1000 19.28 -22.70 -30.93
N VAL A 1001 20.31 -21.86 -30.86
CA VAL A 1001 21.65 -22.15 -31.42
C VAL A 1001 22.36 -23.26 -30.63
N ASP A 1002 22.15 -23.40 -29.32
CA ASP A 1002 22.71 -24.52 -28.55
C ASP A 1002 22.26 -25.89 -29.10
N VAL A 1003 21.00 -25.98 -29.54
CA VAL A 1003 20.41 -27.22 -30.08
C VAL A 1003 20.70 -27.38 -31.59
N PHE A 1004 20.46 -26.33 -32.38
CA PHE A 1004 20.50 -26.37 -33.85
C PHE A 1004 21.68 -25.61 -34.47
N GLY A 1005 22.72 -25.33 -33.69
CA GLY A 1005 23.91 -24.61 -34.17
C GLY A 1005 24.77 -25.44 -35.11
N LYS A 1006 25.59 -24.77 -35.92
CA LYS A 1006 26.55 -25.42 -36.85
C LYS A 1006 27.52 -26.39 -36.17
N ASN A 1007 27.76 -26.23 -34.86
CA ASN A 1007 28.71 -27.00 -34.07
C ASN A 1007 28.04 -28.05 -33.15
N SER A 1008 26.71 -28.25 -33.19
CA SER A 1008 26.05 -29.28 -32.37
C SER A 1008 26.30 -30.69 -32.93
N GLN A 1009 26.47 -31.69 -32.05
CA GLN A 1009 26.67 -33.10 -32.47
C GLN A 1009 25.41 -33.61 -33.20
N PRO A 1010 25.54 -34.43 -34.26
CA PRO A 1010 24.43 -34.67 -35.19
C PRO A 1010 23.40 -35.64 -34.61
N PRO A 1011 22.10 -35.35 -34.79
CA PRO A 1011 21.17 -36.34 -35.32
C PRO A 1011 20.75 -35.92 -36.74
N ALA A 1012 20.01 -36.80 -37.41
CA ALA A 1012 19.47 -36.64 -38.76
C ALA A 1012 18.82 -35.26 -39.02
N ALA A 1013 18.61 -34.92 -40.30
CA ALA A 1013 17.88 -33.72 -40.70
C ALA A 1013 16.57 -33.61 -39.91
N VAL A 1014 16.35 -32.47 -39.27
CA VAL A 1014 15.15 -32.24 -38.46
C VAL A 1014 14.00 -31.94 -39.42
N GLU A 1015 12.93 -32.73 -39.36
CA GLU A 1015 11.75 -32.45 -40.18
C GLU A 1015 11.11 -31.12 -39.73
N ALA A 1016 10.72 -30.27 -40.68
CA ALA A 1016 10.14 -28.96 -40.37
C ALA A 1016 8.86 -29.05 -39.51
N SER A 1017 8.13 -30.17 -39.61
CA SER A 1017 6.96 -30.52 -38.79
C SER A 1017 7.28 -30.63 -37.29
N GLU A 1018 8.50 -31.04 -36.93
CA GLU A 1018 8.90 -31.24 -35.53
C GLU A 1018 9.20 -29.92 -34.81
N VAL A 1019 9.46 -28.83 -35.53
CA VAL A 1019 9.85 -27.53 -34.94
C VAL A 1019 8.98 -26.37 -35.42
N ALA A 1020 7.89 -26.66 -36.14
CA ALA A 1020 7.00 -25.66 -36.69
C ALA A 1020 6.45 -24.71 -35.61
N ASP A 1021 6.12 -25.23 -34.44
CA ASP A 1021 5.65 -24.47 -33.27
C ASP A 1021 6.66 -23.40 -32.81
N LEU A 1022 7.95 -23.76 -32.76
CA LEU A 1022 9.03 -22.85 -32.36
C LEU A 1022 9.31 -21.80 -33.44
N ILE A 1023 9.24 -22.18 -34.71
CA ILE A 1023 9.41 -21.25 -35.84
C ILE A 1023 8.24 -20.26 -35.88
N ASP A 1024 7.00 -20.73 -35.79
CA ASP A 1024 5.79 -19.90 -35.73
C ASP A 1024 5.84 -18.91 -34.55
N PHE A 1025 6.33 -19.35 -33.39
CA PHE A 1025 6.56 -18.48 -32.24
C PHE A 1025 7.53 -17.32 -32.57
N LEU A 1026 8.66 -17.60 -33.23
CA LEU A 1026 9.63 -16.56 -33.60
C LEU A 1026 9.03 -15.56 -34.59
N HIS A 1027 8.24 -16.04 -35.56
CA HIS A 1027 7.48 -15.16 -36.44
C HIS A 1027 6.52 -14.26 -35.65
N HIS A 1028 5.77 -14.81 -34.70
CA HIS A 1028 4.86 -14.05 -33.86
C HIS A 1028 5.58 -13.01 -32.97
N ALA A 1029 6.70 -13.39 -32.36
CA ALA A 1029 7.49 -12.51 -31.47
C ALA A 1029 8.00 -11.25 -32.19
N VAL A 1030 8.44 -11.40 -33.44
CA VAL A 1030 8.94 -10.30 -34.29
C VAL A 1030 7.88 -9.26 -34.61
N HIS A 1031 6.62 -9.69 -34.78
CA HIS A 1031 5.51 -8.80 -35.04
C HIS A 1031 5.03 -8.04 -33.80
N TYR A 1032 5.14 -8.66 -32.63
CA TYR A 1032 4.58 -8.12 -31.39
C TYR A 1032 5.22 -6.78 -30.97
N GLU A 1033 6.54 -6.63 -31.14
CA GLU A 1033 7.24 -5.40 -30.72
C GLU A 1033 7.00 -4.19 -31.65
N GLY A 1034 6.61 -4.43 -32.91
CA GLY A 1034 6.52 -3.40 -33.94
C GLY A 1034 5.57 -2.23 -33.65
N GLN A 1035 4.58 -2.40 -32.76
CA GLN A 1035 3.58 -1.36 -32.44
C GLN A 1035 3.15 -1.28 -30.95
N GLY A 1036 3.77 -2.04 -30.02
CA GLY A 1036 3.44 -1.97 -28.60
C GLY A 1036 2.02 -2.44 -28.24
N GLY A 1037 1.48 -3.43 -28.96
CA GLY A 1037 0.11 -3.92 -28.81
C GLY A 1037 -0.16 -5.22 -29.60
N PRO A 1038 -1.41 -5.74 -29.60
CA PRO A 1038 -1.76 -6.96 -30.32
C PRO A 1038 -1.45 -6.84 -31.82
N VAL A 1039 -0.85 -7.90 -32.38
CA VAL A 1039 -0.39 -7.96 -33.78
C VAL A 1039 -1.54 -7.67 -34.74
N GLN A 1040 -1.47 -6.54 -35.45
CA GLN A 1040 -2.39 -6.21 -36.55
C GLN A 1040 -1.77 -6.63 -37.89
N ALA A 1041 -2.61 -6.90 -38.89
CA ALA A 1041 -2.16 -7.29 -40.23
C ALA A 1041 -1.26 -6.25 -40.95
N SER A 1042 -1.23 -5.00 -40.46
CA SER A 1042 -0.38 -3.91 -40.94
C SER A 1042 0.90 -3.70 -40.13
N SER A 1043 1.18 -4.55 -39.13
CA SER A 1043 2.32 -4.41 -38.23
C SER A 1043 3.64 -4.64 -38.96
N LYS A 1044 4.56 -3.66 -38.85
CA LYS A 1044 5.92 -3.78 -39.37
C LYS A 1044 6.89 -4.13 -38.24
N PRO A 1045 7.78 -5.12 -38.44
CA PRO A 1045 8.78 -5.47 -37.44
C PRO A 1045 9.85 -4.37 -37.33
N ARG A 1046 10.48 -4.24 -36.14
CA ARG A 1046 11.58 -3.30 -35.95
C ARG A 1046 12.88 -3.80 -36.61
N PRO A 1047 13.70 -2.90 -37.21
CA PRO A 1047 14.92 -3.30 -37.92
C PRO A 1047 15.96 -4.02 -37.05
N ASP A 1048 16.11 -3.62 -35.79
CA ASP A 1048 17.07 -4.18 -34.84
C ASP A 1048 16.68 -5.57 -34.34
N VAL A 1049 15.39 -5.85 -34.21
CA VAL A 1049 14.85 -7.20 -33.95
C VAL A 1049 15.14 -8.14 -35.11
N LEU A 1050 14.89 -7.69 -36.35
CA LEU A 1050 15.21 -8.47 -37.55
C LEU A 1050 16.72 -8.70 -37.68
N ALA A 1051 17.54 -7.70 -37.36
CA ALA A 1051 18.99 -7.84 -37.33
C ALA A 1051 19.46 -8.86 -36.28
N LEU A 1052 18.82 -8.91 -35.10
CA LEU A 1052 19.09 -9.91 -34.07
C LEU A 1052 18.81 -11.34 -34.58
N ILE A 1053 17.67 -11.55 -35.24
CA ILE A 1053 17.30 -12.85 -35.80
C ILE A 1053 18.22 -13.24 -36.96
N GLY A 1054 18.56 -12.29 -37.84
CA GLY A 1054 19.53 -12.52 -38.90
C GLY A 1054 20.86 -13.04 -38.36
N ARG A 1055 21.42 -12.39 -37.32
CA ARG A 1055 22.66 -12.83 -36.66
C ARG A 1055 22.54 -14.21 -36.01
N ALA A 1056 21.39 -14.53 -35.41
CA ALA A 1056 21.17 -15.86 -34.85
C ALA A 1056 21.08 -16.93 -35.95
N SER A 1057 20.35 -16.63 -37.03
CA SER A 1057 20.14 -17.51 -38.19
C SER A 1057 21.45 -17.90 -38.87
N GLU A 1058 22.43 -16.99 -38.95
CA GLU A 1058 23.77 -17.28 -39.48
C GLU A 1058 24.54 -18.36 -38.69
N ASN A 1059 24.20 -18.59 -37.42
CA ASN A 1059 24.85 -19.58 -36.57
C ASN A 1059 24.10 -20.94 -36.54
N LEU A 1060 22.91 -21.00 -37.15
CA LEU A 1060 22.11 -22.23 -37.25
C LEU A 1060 22.58 -23.11 -38.42
N ARG A 1061 22.22 -24.40 -38.35
CA ARG A 1061 22.41 -25.34 -39.46
C ARG A 1061 21.52 -24.97 -40.67
N PRO A 1062 21.91 -25.36 -41.90
CA PRO A 1062 21.19 -24.97 -43.12
C PRO A 1062 19.71 -25.41 -43.18
N ASP A 1063 19.39 -26.56 -42.60
CA ASP A 1063 18.02 -27.12 -42.53
C ASP A 1063 17.05 -26.20 -41.77
N ILE A 1064 17.51 -25.64 -40.64
CA ILE A 1064 16.73 -24.68 -39.84
C ILE A 1064 16.83 -23.25 -40.38
N GLN A 1065 18.01 -22.87 -40.91
CA GLN A 1065 18.23 -21.54 -41.50
C GLN A 1065 17.24 -21.24 -42.63
N HIS A 1066 16.90 -22.25 -43.44
CA HIS A 1066 15.92 -22.13 -44.52
C HIS A 1066 14.53 -21.73 -43.99
N LEU A 1067 14.10 -22.24 -42.83
CA LEU A 1067 12.80 -21.94 -42.23
C LEU A 1067 12.69 -20.49 -41.76
N LEU A 1068 13.81 -19.86 -41.39
CA LEU A 1068 13.87 -18.45 -40.98
C LEU A 1068 14.21 -17.49 -42.12
N SER A 1069 14.37 -17.99 -43.35
CA SER A 1069 14.81 -17.19 -44.52
C SER A 1069 13.89 -16.03 -44.89
N HIS A 1070 12.64 -16.06 -44.40
CA HIS A 1070 11.62 -15.03 -44.58
C HIS A 1070 11.79 -13.82 -43.64
N LEU A 1071 12.56 -13.95 -42.55
CA LEU A 1071 12.83 -12.90 -41.56
C LEU A 1071 14.16 -12.18 -41.85
N LYS A 1072 14.24 -11.51 -43.01
CA LYS A 1072 15.47 -10.82 -43.44
C LYS A 1072 15.72 -9.52 -42.65
N PRO A 1073 16.99 -9.12 -42.43
CA PRO A 1073 17.33 -7.87 -41.75
C PRO A 1073 16.79 -6.62 -42.47
N ASP A 1074 16.69 -6.67 -43.80
CA ASP A 1074 16.08 -5.62 -44.59
C ASP A 1074 14.56 -5.68 -44.48
N VAL A 1075 14.00 -4.65 -43.84
CA VAL A 1075 12.56 -4.51 -43.64
C VAL A 1075 11.82 -4.60 -44.96
N ASN A 1076 12.37 -4.15 -46.10
CA ASN A 1076 11.65 -4.15 -47.37
C ASN A 1076 11.65 -5.49 -48.11
N SER A 1077 12.53 -6.43 -47.75
CA SER A 1077 12.65 -7.76 -48.37
C SER A 1077 12.25 -8.92 -47.44
N SER A 1078 11.97 -8.63 -46.17
CA SER A 1078 11.26 -9.54 -45.27
C SER A 1078 9.82 -9.71 -45.74
N VAL A 1079 9.35 -10.96 -45.90
CA VAL A 1079 8.05 -11.32 -46.52
C VAL A 1079 6.86 -10.62 -45.85
N TYR A 1080 7.02 -10.20 -44.60
CA TYR A 1080 5.95 -9.64 -43.77
C TYR A 1080 5.90 -8.10 -43.69
N ALA A 1081 6.82 -7.37 -44.33
CA ALA A 1081 6.65 -5.92 -44.54
C ALA A 1081 5.98 -5.58 -45.88
N ALA A 1082 5.87 -6.57 -46.77
CA ALA A 1082 5.17 -6.47 -48.04
C ALA A 1082 3.69 -6.82 -47.85
N SER A 1083 2.91 -5.92 -47.24
CA SER A 1083 1.46 -6.00 -47.33
C SER A 1083 1.03 -5.82 -48.79
N HIS A 1084 0.73 -6.93 -49.46
CA HIS A 1084 0.29 -7.06 -50.86
C HIS A 1084 1.29 -6.60 -51.94
N PRO A 1085 1.57 -7.41 -52.99
CA PRO A 1085 1.96 -6.81 -54.26
C PRO A 1085 0.80 -5.89 -54.67
N LYS A 1086 1.06 -4.59 -54.84
CA LYS A 1086 0.15 -3.77 -55.64
C LYS A 1086 -0.02 -4.51 -56.96
N LEU A 1087 -1.23 -5.01 -57.24
CA LEU A 1087 -1.58 -5.44 -58.58
C LEU A 1087 -1.23 -4.26 -59.48
N VAL A 1088 -0.14 -4.42 -60.23
CA VAL A 1088 0.21 -3.53 -61.32
C VAL A 1088 -1.03 -3.54 -62.21
N GLN A 1089 -1.74 -2.42 -62.30
CA GLN A 1089 -2.69 -2.22 -63.37
C GLN A 1089 -1.88 -2.37 -64.66
N ASN A 1090 -2.12 -3.47 -65.38
CA ASN A 1090 -1.59 -3.61 -66.73
C ASN A 1090 -2.09 -2.41 -67.55
N PRO A 1091 -1.22 -1.73 -68.31
CA PRO A 1091 -1.65 -0.71 -69.23
C PRO A 1091 -2.21 -1.39 -70.48
N THR A 1092 -3.53 -1.43 -70.61
CA THR A 1092 -4.29 -1.35 -71.88
C THR A 1092 -5.73 -0.97 -71.57
#